data_AF-A0A5S4GNY6-F1
#
_entry.id   AF-A0A5S4GNY6-F1
#
_cell.length_a   1.000
_cell.length_b   1.000
_cell.length_c   1.000
_cell.angle_alpha   90.00
_cell.angle_beta   90.00
_cell.angle_gamma   90.00
#
_symmetry.space_group_name_H-M   'P 1'
#
loop_
_entity.id
_entity.type
_entity.pdbx_description
1 polymer ?
#
loop_
_entity_poly.entity_id
_entity_poly.type
_entity_poly.pdbx_seq_one_letter_code
_entity_poly.pdbx_strand_id
1 'polypeptide(L)'
;MTDRPPDPFAVPSQTALRFVLLMGMVIGTSLFAFNILYFTLSPQGAREERVYARCWEVTPGAGEPDIGAIGRRFAACVAPYEQGKALWVAGGLALLLLVAGLIYWYLPAWRIRRLKLRPLLAADAPAHVRELDDLAAVAGLARPPAYLLRMTGSVGGIAFGRPDRRCLGLDAGLITKLVADRAAFRAVVLHELAHLRNADVDRTYLTVAFWRAFIVVALVPVTVSLAGELDVTALGILWRLVFLLAVVYFARDAVLRSRETYADVRAHGWEAGAGGLETMLDRRNAQPGRGSWHWPVRRHFDPAVRLRLLRDPEPLFAPGFWESFGAGLAVTIVHGNLATLLWLAAPQLDALVNRWLSALVFAPLAMGVVTVAVWRWAAYRAVRRAAPSRLPYVGLGLGLGLVLGQPLSASSAITGSWTGTGDVAPALWLGSAVVTVACALLIVRWIDATAAAWLPVVTRAPLVAALVPIIVAASGLFACWYGVQLLALDVPDLSELSSSDYLRASTVDGTSMANRAGPWWLWLALNHPFALYLMQQWVIAAVLAGVWAVPLAAWLVRLPGGTHQAWPARLARAPLALARPPAAIRLAVLTGLGAAAVYVAGLLVVRFAAHQAYSPVHRSLPGFALLFNHWQVVLVVLLQAVAAAVVAVVVTLRRQRFAVVLGLMAASITGAAGALAMPSAGVLGGCLDAFSLRPGPCAWDVSLSAVRLPLGQVTVAGTLTALAAASLAAAASTAFSRPSPIGAGSAGGARSFLIVPMAVAAAALAVLALPEGASGPANPLPSYAPALRLDPAALEACDLLHRLRTATTTPGQELPSTILLQLLDAADRSNHPVVTDEALGLRAALADGDADALGRHLSRLTTLCPP
;
A
#
# COMPACT_ATOMS: atom_id res chain seq x y z
N MET A 1 19.19 28.52 26.87
CA MET A 1 18.29 27.55 26.18
C MET A 1 18.15 26.35 27.09
N THR A 2 16.98 26.05 27.63
CA THR A 2 16.84 24.96 28.62
C THR A 2 16.93 23.60 27.94
N ASP A 3 17.88 22.78 28.39
CA ASP A 3 18.18 21.40 27.98
C ASP A 3 17.07 20.37 28.28
N ARG A 4 15.82 20.80 28.53
CA ARG A 4 14.75 19.86 28.86
C ARG A 4 14.34 19.05 27.62
N PRO A 5 14.30 17.71 27.71
CA PRO A 5 13.84 16.87 26.62
C PRO A 5 12.35 17.16 26.30
N PRO A 6 11.92 16.96 25.04
CA PRO A 6 10.53 17.11 24.66
C PRO A 6 9.62 16.17 25.46
N ASP A 7 8.40 16.61 25.79
CA ASP A 7 7.41 15.80 26.53
C ASP A 7 7.05 14.52 25.73
N PRO A 8 7.35 13.30 26.22
CA PRO A 8 7.03 12.04 25.54
C PRO A 8 5.54 11.82 25.29
N PHE A 9 4.66 12.52 26.00
CA PHE A 9 3.21 12.46 25.86
C PHE A 9 2.63 13.56 24.96
N ALA A 10 3.46 14.46 24.43
CA ALA A 10 3.05 15.41 23.40
C ALA A 10 2.74 14.72 22.06
N VAL A 11 3.24 13.51 21.82
CA VAL A 11 2.87 12.69 20.65
C VAL A 11 2.21 11.41 21.15
N PRO A 12 1.14 10.91 20.50
CA PRO A 12 0.50 9.65 20.90
C PRO A 12 1.53 8.54 21.15
N SER A 13 1.33 7.76 22.22
CA SER A 13 2.19 6.63 22.52
C SER A 13 1.92 5.50 21.53
N GLN A 14 2.98 4.74 21.19
CA GLN A 14 2.85 3.59 20.30
C GLN A 14 2.12 2.40 20.96
N THR A 15 1.94 2.42 22.28
CA THR A 15 1.40 1.31 23.05
C THR A 15 -0.01 0.91 22.60
N ALA A 16 -0.87 1.88 22.28
CA ALA A 16 -2.22 1.60 21.79
C ALA A 16 -2.20 0.88 20.44
N LEU A 17 -1.36 1.34 19.51
CA LEU A 17 -1.24 0.76 18.17
C LEU A 17 -0.62 -0.64 18.22
N ARG A 18 0.42 -0.85 19.04
CA ARG A 18 1.01 -2.18 19.28
C ARG A 18 0.00 -3.16 19.88
N PHE A 19 -0.85 -2.67 20.78
CA PHE A 19 -1.94 -3.46 21.35
C PHE A 19 -2.97 -3.87 20.29
N VAL A 20 -3.43 -2.95 19.44
CA VAL A 20 -4.40 -3.30 18.39
C VAL A 20 -3.78 -4.23 17.33
N LEU A 21 -2.50 -4.04 16.99
CA LEU A 21 -1.77 -4.95 16.11
C LEU A 21 -1.71 -6.38 16.66
N LEU A 22 -1.48 -6.52 17.97
CA LEU A 22 -1.54 -7.81 18.66
C LEU A 22 -2.93 -8.46 18.55
N MET A 23 -4.00 -7.68 18.73
CA MET A 23 -5.36 -8.19 18.55
C MET A 23 -5.61 -8.62 17.11
N GLY A 24 -5.11 -7.85 16.14
CA GLY A 24 -5.16 -8.19 14.71
C GLY A 24 -4.49 -9.53 14.40
N MET A 25 -3.29 -9.77 14.93
CA MET A 25 -2.60 -11.07 14.78
C MET A 25 -3.39 -12.22 15.37
N VAL A 26 -3.96 -12.05 16.57
CA VAL A 26 -4.80 -13.08 17.20
C VAL A 26 -6.03 -13.39 16.34
N ILE A 27 -6.72 -12.35 15.86
CA ILE A 27 -7.90 -12.50 15.01
C ILE A 27 -7.52 -13.20 13.69
N GLY A 28 -6.49 -12.74 12.98
CA GLY A 28 -6.09 -13.33 11.70
C GLY A 28 -5.65 -14.78 11.82
N THR A 29 -4.87 -15.13 12.85
CA THR A 29 -4.50 -16.53 13.11
C THR A 29 -5.73 -17.37 13.48
N SER A 30 -6.72 -16.78 14.14
CA SER A 30 -7.98 -17.48 14.46
C SER A 30 -8.83 -17.76 13.21
N LEU A 31 -8.85 -16.84 12.24
CA LEU A 31 -9.53 -17.07 10.96
C LEU A 31 -8.98 -18.31 10.25
N PHE A 32 -7.65 -18.46 10.21
CA PHE A 32 -7.02 -19.67 9.70
C PHE A 32 -7.42 -20.91 10.50
N ALA A 33 -7.35 -20.83 11.83
CA ALA A 33 -7.71 -21.95 12.71
C ALA A 33 -9.15 -22.43 12.47
N PHE A 34 -10.12 -21.52 12.38
CA PHE A 34 -11.52 -21.88 12.12
C PHE A 34 -11.75 -22.42 10.71
N ASN A 35 -10.95 -21.97 9.73
CA ASN A 35 -10.95 -22.54 8.39
C ASN A 35 -10.47 -24.00 8.40
N ILE A 36 -9.39 -24.32 9.13
CA ILE A 36 -8.94 -25.72 9.32
C ILE A 36 -10.00 -26.55 10.04
N LEU A 37 -10.61 -26.02 11.11
CA LEU A 37 -11.65 -26.71 11.86
C LEU A 37 -12.91 -26.97 11.03
N TYR A 38 -13.18 -26.16 10.01
CA TYR A 38 -14.27 -26.44 9.07
C TYR A 38 -14.02 -27.76 8.33
N PHE A 39 -12.80 -27.98 7.84
CA PHE A 39 -12.46 -29.20 7.10
C PHE A 39 -12.49 -30.45 7.98
N THR A 40 -12.08 -30.32 9.25
CA THR A 40 -11.98 -31.48 10.15
C THR A 40 -13.27 -31.78 10.89
N LEU A 41 -14.08 -30.76 11.23
CA LEU A 41 -15.28 -30.93 12.07
C LEU A 41 -16.60 -30.79 11.31
N SER A 42 -16.63 -30.05 10.19
CA SER A 42 -17.89 -29.85 9.45
C SER A 42 -18.16 -31.04 8.52
N PRO A 43 -19.37 -31.63 8.55
CA PRO A 43 -19.77 -32.65 7.57
C PRO A 43 -19.72 -32.15 6.11
N GLN A 44 -19.78 -30.84 5.91
CA GLN A 44 -19.71 -30.22 4.59
C GLN A 44 -18.25 -30.09 4.10
N GLY A 45 -17.26 -30.08 4.98
CA GLY A 45 -15.84 -29.95 4.61
C GLY A 45 -15.37 -31.08 3.68
N ALA A 46 -15.79 -32.33 3.95
CA ALA A 46 -15.50 -33.50 3.12
C ALA A 46 -16.20 -33.51 1.73
N ARG A 47 -16.91 -32.44 1.37
CA ARG A 47 -17.58 -32.28 0.06
C ARG A 47 -16.91 -31.27 -0.85
N GLU A 48 -15.88 -30.54 -0.39
CA GLU A 48 -15.25 -29.44 -1.15
C GLU A 48 -14.86 -29.87 -2.57
N GLU A 49 -14.01 -30.89 -2.68
CA GLU A 49 -13.49 -31.38 -3.96
C GLU A 49 -14.62 -31.76 -4.92
N ARG A 50 -15.66 -32.43 -4.42
CA ARG A 50 -16.83 -32.82 -5.23
C ARG A 50 -17.65 -31.63 -5.70
N VAL A 51 -17.78 -30.58 -4.90
CA VAL A 51 -18.50 -29.35 -5.28
C VAL A 51 -17.70 -28.59 -6.33
N TYR A 52 -16.39 -28.43 -6.13
CA TYR A 52 -15.51 -27.75 -7.08
C TYR A 52 -15.43 -28.47 -8.42
N ALA A 53 -15.23 -29.79 -8.42
CA ALA A 53 -15.20 -30.59 -9.63
C ALA A 53 -16.51 -30.47 -10.42
N ARG A 54 -17.65 -30.59 -9.74
CA ARG A 54 -18.97 -30.40 -10.38
C ARG A 54 -19.13 -29.00 -10.95
N CYS A 55 -18.75 -27.95 -10.21
CA CYS A 55 -18.86 -26.57 -10.67
C CYS A 55 -17.94 -26.29 -11.88
N TRP A 56 -16.78 -26.93 -11.92
CA TRP A 56 -15.87 -26.88 -13.06
C TRP A 56 -16.50 -27.53 -14.29
N GLU A 57 -17.06 -28.73 -14.15
CA GLU A 57 -17.72 -29.47 -15.24
C GLU A 57 -18.91 -28.71 -15.84
N VAL A 58 -19.71 -28.02 -15.04
CA VAL A 58 -20.89 -27.26 -15.50
C VAL A 58 -20.58 -25.85 -15.98
N THR A 59 -19.30 -25.42 -15.95
CA THR A 59 -18.85 -24.13 -16.50
C THR A 59 -18.24 -24.35 -17.88
N PRO A 60 -18.97 -24.18 -18.99
CA PRO A 60 -18.44 -24.47 -20.32
C PRO A 60 -17.31 -23.51 -20.67
N GLY A 61 -16.13 -24.05 -21.02
CA GLY A 61 -14.97 -23.26 -21.45
C GLY A 61 -14.78 -23.17 -22.97
N ALA A 62 -15.47 -24.00 -23.75
CA ALA A 62 -15.25 -24.08 -25.19
C ALA A 62 -16.08 -23.02 -25.96
N GLY A 63 -15.41 -21.98 -26.47
CA GLY A 63 -15.98 -21.02 -27.43
C GLY A 63 -16.32 -19.63 -26.90
N GLU A 64 -16.18 -19.36 -25.59
CA GLU A 64 -16.45 -18.04 -25.02
C GLU A 64 -15.15 -17.24 -24.80
N PRO A 65 -14.94 -16.12 -25.51
CA PRO A 65 -13.70 -15.34 -25.41
C PRO A 65 -13.58 -14.51 -24.12
N ASP A 66 -14.66 -14.34 -23.36
CA ASP A 66 -14.63 -13.61 -22.07
C ASP A 66 -14.29 -14.55 -20.90
N ILE A 67 -13.00 -14.65 -20.60
CA ILE A 67 -12.44 -15.35 -19.43
C ILE A 67 -13.10 -14.87 -18.12
N GLY A 68 -13.47 -13.58 -18.05
CA GLY A 68 -14.16 -13.02 -16.90
C GLY A 68 -15.57 -13.57 -16.72
N ALA A 69 -16.29 -13.88 -17.80
CA ALA A 69 -17.61 -14.50 -17.73
C ALA A 69 -17.53 -15.93 -17.19
N ILE A 70 -16.55 -16.72 -17.63
CA ILE A 70 -16.26 -18.07 -17.12
C ILE A 70 -15.99 -18.00 -15.61
N GLY A 71 -15.08 -17.10 -15.19
CA GLY A 71 -14.77 -16.89 -13.77
C GLY A 71 -16.00 -16.51 -12.93
N ARG A 72 -16.86 -15.62 -13.43
CA ARG A 72 -18.10 -15.22 -12.74
C ARG A 72 -19.10 -16.37 -12.60
N ARG A 73 -19.26 -17.22 -13.63
CA ARG A 73 -20.16 -18.38 -13.57
C ARG A 73 -19.65 -19.44 -12.59
N PHE A 74 -18.35 -19.73 -12.62
CA PHE A 74 -17.72 -20.63 -11.68
C PHE A 74 -17.87 -20.12 -10.24
N ALA A 75 -17.54 -18.84 -10.01
CA ALA A 75 -17.71 -18.16 -8.72
C ALA A 75 -19.16 -18.22 -8.21
N ALA A 76 -20.14 -18.02 -9.09
CA ALA A 76 -21.55 -18.11 -8.75
C ALA A 76 -21.98 -19.55 -8.39
N CYS A 77 -21.41 -20.57 -9.04
CA CYS A 77 -21.68 -21.98 -8.73
C CYS A 77 -21.15 -22.38 -7.35
N VAL A 78 -19.92 -21.99 -7.00
CA VAL A 78 -19.31 -22.34 -5.70
C VAL A 78 -19.80 -21.46 -4.54
N ALA A 79 -20.40 -20.31 -4.84
CA ALA A 79 -20.80 -19.31 -3.84
C ALA A 79 -21.61 -19.86 -2.64
N PRO A 80 -22.63 -20.74 -2.82
CA PRO A 80 -23.40 -21.24 -1.67
C PRO A 80 -22.54 -22.06 -0.70
N TYR A 81 -21.58 -22.83 -1.21
CA TYR A 81 -20.66 -23.61 -0.39
C TYR A 81 -19.67 -22.68 0.34
N GLU A 82 -19.09 -21.72 -0.36
CA GLU A 82 -18.13 -20.78 0.24
C GLU A 82 -18.76 -19.85 1.27
N GLN A 83 -20.01 -19.42 1.07
CA GLN A 83 -20.76 -18.64 2.04
C GLN A 83 -21.05 -19.44 3.33
N GLY A 84 -21.35 -20.74 3.21
CA GLY A 84 -21.51 -21.64 4.36
C GLY A 84 -20.22 -21.73 5.19
N LYS A 85 -19.08 -21.89 4.51
CA LYS A 85 -17.74 -21.87 5.12
C LYS A 85 -17.42 -20.52 5.76
N ALA A 86 -17.75 -19.40 5.10
CA ALA A 86 -17.56 -18.06 5.66
C ALA A 86 -18.39 -17.85 6.94
N LEU A 87 -19.64 -18.32 6.99
CA LEU A 87 -20.50 -18.25 8.18
C LEU A 87 -19.93 -19.07 9.34
N TRP A 88 -19.35 -20.25 9.07
CA TRP A 88 -18.67 -21.04 10.08
C TRP A 88 -17.48 -20.29 10.68
N VAL A 89 -16.61 -19.74 9.84
CA VAL A 89 -15.44 -18.95 10.29
C VAL A 89 -15.88 -17.72 11.09
N ALA A 90 -16.91 -17.02 10.64
CA ALA A 90 -17.49 -15.89 11.36
C ALA A 90 -18.08 -16.31 12.73
N GLY A 91 -18.74 -17.47 12.80
CA GLY A 91 -19.24 -18.05 14.05
C GLY A 91 -18.12 -18.39 15.03
N GLY A 92 -17.01 -18.96 14.56
CA GLY A 92 -15.81 -19.20 15.37
C GLY A 92 -15.21 -17.91 15.92
N LEU A 93 -15.12 -16.86 15.09
CA LEU A 93 -14.64 -15.55 15.53
C LEU A 93 -15.58 -14.92 16.57
N ALA A 94 -16.90 -15.03 16.37
CA ALA A 94 -17.89 -14.55 17.35
C ALA A 94 -17.76 -15.29 18.69
N LEU A 95 -17.53 -16.61 18.67
CA LEU A 95 -17.27 -17.41 19.87
C LEU A 95 -15.99 -16.96 20.59
N LEU A 96 -14.90 -16.70 19.85
CA LEU A 96 -13.67 -16.18 20.42
C LEU A 96 -13.88 -14.83 21.10
N LEU A 97 -14.58 -13.90 20.44
CA LEU A 97 -14.88 -12.58 21.00
C LEU A 97 -15.78 -12.68 22.24
N LEU A 98 -16.76 -13.58 22.23
CA LEU A 98 -17.63 -13.84 23.38
C LEU A 98 -16.82 -14.35 24.58
N VAL A 99 -15.97 -15.37 24.38
CA VAL A 99 -15.12 -15.93 25.44
C VAL A 99 -14.14 -14.88 25.95
N ALA A 100 -13.53 -14.09 25.08
CA ALA A 100 -12.66 -12.98 25.48
C ALA A 100 -13.43 -11.92 26.30
N GLY A 101 -14.65 -11.56 25.88
CA GLY A 101 -15.53 -10.64 26.59
C GLY A 101 -15.88 -11.12 27.99
N LEU A 102 -16.24 -12.40 28.13
CA LEU A 102 -16.52 -13.04 29.43
C LEU A 102 -15.28 -13.02 30.32
N ILE A 103 -14.10 -13.41 29.80
CA ILE A 103 -12.85 -13.38 30.57
C ILE A 103 -12.54 -11.95 31.04
N TYR A 104 -12.66 -10.96 30.15
CA TYR A 104 -12.44 -9.54 30.49
C TYR A 104 -13.36 -9.09 31.63
N TRP A 105 -14.64 -9.47 31.57
CA TRP A 105 -15.66 -9.04 32.54
C TRP A 105 -15.47 -9.69 33.92
N TYR A 106 -15.10 -10.98 33.98
CA TYR A 106 -14.91 -11.72 35.23
C TYR A 106 -13.54 -11.49 35.90
N LEU A 107 -12.53 -11.03 35.15
CA LEU A 107 -11.15 -10.91 35.64
C LEU A 107 -10.98 -10.07 36.93
N PRO A 108 -11.64 -8.89 37.10
CA PRO A 108 -11.51 -8.11 38.33
C PRO A 108 -12.04 -8.85 39.56
N ALA A 109 -13.24 -9.44 39.46
CA ALA A 109 -13.86 -10.16 40.56
C ALA A 109 -13.04 -11.40 40.95
N TRP A 110 -12.55 -12.13 39.95
CA TRP A 110 -11.64 -13.26 40.17
C TRP A 110 -10.36 -12.82 40.89
N ARG A 111 -9.77 -11.68 40.50
CA ARG A 111 -8.55 -11.15 41.14
C ARG A 111 -8.79 -10.75 42.60
N ILE A 112 -9.91 -10.08 42.91
CA ILE A 112 -10.26 -9.70 44.29
C ILE A 112 -10.34 -10.93 45.19
N ARG A 113 -11.07 -11.97 44.75
CA ARG A 113 -11.21 -13.22 45.50
C ARG A 113 -9.87 -13.94 45.65
N ARG A 114 -9.12 -14.10 44.55
CA ARG A 114 -7.83 -14.83 44.54
C ARG A 114 -6.77 -14.15 45.40
N LEU A 115 -6.73 -12.82 45.40
CA LEU A 115 -5.76 -12.04 46.19
C LEU A 115 -6.28 -11.69 47.59
N LYS A 116 -7.50 -12.13 47.96
CA LYS A 116 -8.16 -11.86 49.25
C LYS A 116 -8.12 -10.37 49.63
N LEU A 117 -8.35 -9.51 48.65
CA LEU A 117 -8.31 -8.06 48.81
C LEU A 117 -9.50 -7.59 49.66
N ARG A 118 -9.24 -6.72 50.64
CA ARG A 118 -10.27 -6.11 51.50
C ARG A 118 -10.36 -4.61 51.23
N PRO A 119 -11.52 -3.97 51.35
CA PRO A 119 -11.63 -2.52 51.20
C PRO A 119 -10.83 -1.80 52.30
N LEU A 120 -10.14 -0.72 51.92
CA LEU A 120 -9.53 0.22 52.86
C LEU A 120 -10.45 1.45 52.93
N LEU A 121 -11.23 1.56 54.01
CA LEU A 121 -12.20 2.64 54.17
C LEU A 121 -11.56 3.84 54.87
N ALA A 122 -12.03 5.04 54.55
CA ALA A 122 -11.60 6.27 55.23
C ALA A 122 -11.87 6.24 56.75
N ALA A 123 -12.90 5.48 57.17
CA ALA A 123 -13.21 5.24 58.58
C ALA A 123 -12.10 4.46 59.31
N ASP A 124 -11.39 3.57 58.61
CA ASP A 124 -10.36 2.72 59.20
C ASP A 124 -8.99 3.44 59.27
N ALA A 125 -8.70 4.29 58.28
CA ALA A 125 -7.38 4.91 58.12
C ALA A 125 -7.43 6.28 57.40
N PRO A 126 -7.99 7.34 58.02
CA PRO A 126 -8.31 8.60 57.34
C PRO A 126 -7.09 9.32 56.77
N ALA A 127 -5.96 9.33 57.50
CA ALA A 127 -4.72 9.97 57.04
C ALA A 127 -4.11 9.28 55.80
N HIS A 128 -4.22 7.95 55.72
CA HIS A 128 -3.70 7.16 54.61
C HIS A 128 -4.55 7.37 53.34
N VAL A 129 -5.88 7.36 53.50
CA VAL A 129 -6.81 7.61 52.38
C VAL A 129 -6.66 9.03 51.84
N ARG A 130 -6.49 10.04 52.72
CA ARG A 130 -6.26 11.42 52.28
C ARG A 130 -5.00 11.57 51.43
N GLU A 131 -3.89 10.95 51.85
CA GLU A 131 -2.65 10.95 51.06
C GLU A 131 -2.85 10.29 49.68
N LEU A 132 -3.61 9.19 49.62
CA LEU A 132 -3.91 8.51 48.36
C LEU A 132 -4.79 9.37 47.44
N ASP A 133 -5.78 10.07 48.00
CA ASP A 133 -6.64 10.99 47.26
C ASP A 133 -5.86 12.20 46.74
N ASP A 134 -4.93 12.74 47.54
CA ASP A 134 -4.02 13.81 47.11
C ASP A 134 -3.16 13.35 45.91
N LEU A 135 -2.61 12.12 45.97
CA LEU A 135 -1.85 11.54 44.87
C LEU A 135 -2.72 11.25 43.64
N ALA A 136 -3.96 10.81 43.83
CA ALA A 136 -4.92 10.62 42.74
C ALA A 136 -5.29 11.94 42.06
N ALA A 137 -5.38 13.03 42.83
CA ALA A 137 -5.57 14.38 42.33
C ALA A 137 -4.35 14.88 41.54
N VAL A 138 -3.12 14.65 42.04
CA VAL A 138 -1.88 14.93 41.29
C VAL A 138 -1.83 14.17 39.98
N ALA A 139 -2.28 12.91 39.96
CA ALA A 139 -2.36 12.10 38.75
C ALA A 139 -3.45 12.58 37.76
N GLY A 140 -4.32 13.51 38.18
CA GLY A 140 -5.39 14.07 37.36
C GLY A 140 -6.45 13.05 36.98
N LEU A 141 -6.77 12.12 37.89
CA LEU A 141 -7.87 11.16 37.69
C LEU A 141 -9.22 11.85 37.92
N ALA A 142 -10.19 11.59 37.03
CA ALA A 142 -11.53 12.18 37.13
C ALA A 142 -12.33 11.69 38.35
N ARG A 143 -12.01 10.48 38.85
CA ARG A 143 -12.58 9.89 40.05
C ARG A 143 -11.49 9.11 40.78
N PRO A 144 -11.42 9.17 42.13
CA PRO A 144 -10.49 8.35 42.89
C PRO A 144 -10.82 6.86 42.73
N PRO A 145 -9.81 5.98 42.64
CA PRO A 145 -10.03 4.54 42.60
C PRO A 145 -10.44 4.01 43.98
N ALA A 146 -11.14 2.87 44.02
CA ALA A 146 -11.40 2.17 45.26
C ALA A 146 -10.09 1.55 45.81
N TYR A 147 -9.71 1.93 47.03
CA TYR A 147 -8.52 1.42 47.69
C TYR A 147 -8.79 0.06 48.32
N LEU A 148 -7.93 -0.91 48.01
CA LEU A 148 -8.02 -2.28 48.52
C LEU A 148 -6.70 -2.67 49.17
N LEU A 149 -6.76 -3.35 50.31
CA LEU A 149 -5.59 -3.80 51.06
C LEU A 149 -5.39 -5.31 50.88
N ARG A 150 -4.14 -5.69 50.59
CA ARG A 150 -3.64 -7.07 50.64
C ARG A 150 -2.75 -7.25 51.87
N MET A 151 -3.09 -8.23 52.71
CA MET A 151 -2.35 -8.54 53.94
C MET A 151 -1.06 -9.32 53.66
N THR A 152 -0.11 -8.70 52.94
CA THR A 152 1.20 -9.27 52.62
C THR A 152 2.31 -8.29 53.01
N GLY A 153 3.45 -8.83 53.49
CA GLY A 153 4.64 -8.02 53.83
C GLY A 153 5.43 -7.51 52.62
N SER A 154 4.99 -7.82 51.40
CA SER A 154 5.58 -7.30 50.16
C SER A 154 5.39 -5.77 50.06
N VAL A 155 6.35 -5.11 49.42
CA VAL A 155 6.26 -3.68 49.10
C VAL A 155 5.85 -3.55 47.64
N GLY A 156 4.55 -3.35 47.39
CA GLY A 156 4.00 -3.26 46.05
C GLY A 156 2.55 -2.80 46.01
N GLY A 157 2.11 -2.42 44.82
CA GLY A 157 0.74 -2.07 44.51
C GLY A 157 0.29 -2.72 43.20
N ILE A 158 -1.00 -2.64 42.91
CA ILE A 158 -1.58 -3.08 41.65
C ILE A 158 -2.82 -2.27 41.30
N ALA A 159 -2.77 -1.56 40.18
CA ALA A 159 -3.94 -0.95 39.56
C ALA A 159 -4.74 -1.98 38.75
N PHE A 160 -6.05 -2.04 38.97
CA PHE A 160 -6.94 -2.93 38.22
C PHE A 160 -8.40 -2.48 38.25
N GLY A 161 -9.32 -3.25 37.65
CA GLY A 161 -10.75 -2.95 37.63
C GLY A 161 -11.23 -2.42 36.29
N ARG A 162 -12.55 -2.22 36.19
CA ARG A 162 -13.23 -1.81 34.95
C ARG A 162 -13.28 -0.29 34.83
N PRO A 163 -13.58 0.28 33.65
CA PRO A 163 -13.69 1.73 33.47
C PRO A 163 -14.62 2.43 34.45
N ASP A 164 -15.73 1.78 34.85
CA ASP A 164 -16.70 2.29 35.82
C ASP A 164 -16.24 2.17 37.28
N ARG A 165 -15.35 1.22 37.58
CA ARG A 165 -14.92 0.87 38.94
C ARG A 165 -13.44 0.52 38.93
N ARG A 166 -12.59 1.55 39.00
CA ARG A 166 -11.14 1.39 39.15
C ARG A 166 -10.78 1.06 40.60
N CYS A 167 -9.82 0.17 40.77
CA CYS A 167 -9.34 -0.29 42.06
C CYS A 167 -7.83 -0.14 42.13
N LEU A 168 -7.33 0.29 43.28
CA LEU A 168 -5.90 0.32 43.61
C LEU A 168 -5.66 -0.64 44.78
N GLY A 169 -5.09 -1.80 44.47
CA GLY A 169 -4.66 -2.77 45.48
C GLY A 169 -3.30 -2.38 46.04
N LEU A 170 -3.17 -2.28 47.36
CA LEU A 170 -1.93 -1.94 48.05
C LEU A 170 -1.56 -3.09 48.99
N ASP A 171 -0.27 -3.40 49.06
CA ASP A 171 0.24 -4.37 50.04
C ASP A 171 0.44 -3.69 51.39
N ALA A 172 0.17 -4.42 52.48
CA ALA A 172 0.40 -3.91 53.83
C ALA A 172 1.85 -3.44 54.04
N GLY A 173 2.83 -4.14 53.45
CA GLY A 173 4.24 -3.72 53.47
C GLY A 173 4.53 -2.41 52.71
N LEU A 174 3.69 -2.00 51.76
CA LEU A 174 3.77 -0.68 51.14
C LEU A 174 3.17 0.39 52.05
N ILE A 175 2.07 0.11 52.74
CA ILE A 175 1.45 1.05 53.69
C ILE A 175 2.42 1.44 54.80
N THR A 176 3.22 0.49 55.32
CA THR A 176 4.24 0.79 56.35
C THR A 176 5.33 1.74 55.85
N LYS A 177 5.57 1.81 54.53
CA LYS A 177 6.51 2.76 53.93
C LYS A 177 6.01 4.20 53.94
N LEU A 178 4.70 4.45 54.11
CA LEU A 178 4.22 5.83 54.24
C LEU A 178 4.91 6.58 55.39
N VAL A 179 5.21 5.88 56.48
CA VAL A 179 5.92 6.42 57.64
C VAL A 179 7.43 6.27 57.48
N ALA A 180 7.91 5.10 57.05
CA ALA A 180 9.34 4.78 57.03
C ALA A 180 10.12 5.39 55.84
N ASP A 181 9.49 5.57 54.68
CA ASP A 181 10.08 6.13 53.46
C ASP A 181 8.96 6.68 52.56
N ARG A 182 8.45 7.88 52.91
CA ARG A 182 7.30 8.50 52.22
C ARG A 182 7.58 8.74 50.74
N ALA A 183 8.83 9.01 50.36
CA ALA A 183 9.23 9.18 48.97
C ALA A 183 9.06 7.88 48.18
N ALA A 184 9.51 6.75 48.72
CA ALA A 184 9.29 5.44 48.10
C ALA A 184 7.81 5.04 48.04
N PHE A 185 7.01 5.37 49.07
CA PHE A 185 5.56 5.17 49.04
C PHE A 185 4.90 5.94 47.90
N ARG A 186 5.17 7.25 47.80
CA ARG A 186 4.64 8.13 46.75
C ARG A 186 5.04 7.64 45.36
N ALA A 187 6.30 7.25 45.19
CA ALA A 187 6.81 6.73 43.91
C ALA A 187 6.01 5.52 43.40
N VAL A 188 5.78 4.53 44.27
CA VAL A 188 5.03 3.32 43.90
C VAL A 188 3.57 3.63 43.63
N VAL A 189 2.93 4.47 44.45
CA VAL A 189 1.52 4.85 44.25
C VAL A 189 1.36 5.66 42.95
N LEU A 190 2.21 6.65 42.68
CA LEU A 190 2.18 7.43 41.45
C LEU A 190 2.42 6.56 40.21
N HIS A 191 3.26 5.53 40.29
CA HIS A 191 3.43 4.53 39.22
C HIS A 191 2.12 3.77 38.93
N GLU A 192 1.47 3.26 39.98
CA GLU A 192 0.20 2.53 39.81
C GLU A 192 -0.94 3.45 39.30
N LEU A 193 -0.99 4.70 39.77
CA LEU A 193 -1.92 5.71 39.26
C LEU A 193 -1.62 6.09 37.81
N ALA A 194 -0.35 6.05 37.38
CA ALA A 194 0.02 6.28 35.99
C ALA A 194 -0.57 5.21 35.06
N HIS A 195 -0.67 3.94 35.49
CA HIS A 195 -1.37 2.91 34.74
C HIS A 195 -2.87 3.20 34.58
N LEU A 196 -3.53 3.74 35.60
CA LEU A 196 -4.93 4.17 35.50
C LEU A 196 -5.07 5.34 34.53
N ARG A 197 -4.21 6.35 34.64
CA ARG A 197 -4.23 7.54 33.78
C ARG A 197 -3.94 7.22 32.32
N ASN A 198 -3.05 6.27 32.06
CA ASN A 198 -2.69 5.80 30.72
C ASN A 198 -3.75 4.85 30.12
N ALA A 199 -4.74 4.38 30.88
CA ALA A 199 -5.69 3.32 30.50
C ALA A 199 -5.00 1.97 30.18
N ASP A 200 -3.94 1.65 30.92
CA ASP A 200 -3.14 0.44 30.74
C ASP A 200 -3.83 -0.82 31.26
N VAL A 201 -4.71 -0.67 32.25
CA VAL A 201 -5.48 -1.77 32.86
C VAL A 201 -6.31 -2.49 31.80
N ASP A 202 -7.11 -1.76 31.02
CA ASP A 202 -8.01 -2.36 30.02
C ASP A 202 -7.23 -3.06 28.92
N ARG A 203 -6.15 -2.43 28.43
CA ARG A 203 -5.26 -3.06 27.44
C ARG A 203 -4.69 -4.37 27.95
N THR A 204 -4.26 -4.43 29.21
CA THR A 204 -3.81 -5.70 29.83
C THR A 204 -4.90 -6.74 29.80
N TYR A 205 -6.09 -6.35 30.25
CA TYR A 205 -7.20 -7.26 30.47
C TYR A 205 -7.64 -7.85 29.13
N LEU A 206 -7.80 -7.00 28.12
CA LEU A 206 -8.10 -7.43 26.76
C LEU A 206 -6.99 -8.32 26.19
N THR A 207 -5.71 -7.94 26.31
CA THR A 207 -4.59 -8.79 25.83
C THR A 207 -4.65 -10.18 26.45
N VAL A 208 -4.84 -10.28 27.77
CA VAL A 208 -4.90 -11.55 28.48
C VAL A 208 -6.16 -12.34 28.11
N ALA A 209 -7.29 -11.67 27.94
CA ALA A 209 -8.55 -12.28 27.57
C ALA A 209 -8.51 -12.88 26.17
N PHE A 210 -8.08 -12.11 25.17
CA PHE A 210 -7.91 -12.58 23.78
C PHE A 210 -6.92 -13.74 23.70
N TRP A 211 -5.77 -13.65 24.38
CA TRP A 211 -4.78 -14.72 24.41
C TRP A 211 -5.35 -16.03 24.95
N ARG A 212 -6.09 -15.96 26.07
CA ARG A 212 -6.72 -17.15 26.67
C ARG A 212 -7.84 -17.71 25.81
N ALA A 213 -8.69 -16.84 25.25
CA ALA A 213 -9.78 -17.26 24.38
C ALA A 213 -9.23 -17.93 23.11
N PHE A 214 -8.18 -17.36 22.49
CA PHE A 214 -7.49 -17.96 21.35
C PHE A 214 -6.95 -19.35 21.66
N ILE A 215 -6.27 -19.54 22.81
CA ILE A 215 -5.76 -20.85 23.20
C ILE A 215 -6.89 -21.87 23.31
N VAL A 216 -7.97 -21.52 24.01
CA VAL A 216 -9.06 -22.46 24.33
C VAL A 216 -9.93 -22.77 23.11
N VAL A 217 -10.26 -21.77 22.29
CA VAL A 217 -11.27 -21.88 21.23
C VAL A 217 -10.67 -22.20 19.86
N ALA A 218 -9.41 -21.83 19.61
CA ALA A 218 -8.76 -22.02 18.31
C ALA A 218 -7.58 -23.00 18.39
N LEU A 219 -6.57 -22.70 19.22
CA LEU A 219 -5.32 -23.46 19.22
C LEU A 219 -5.50 -24.90 19.71
N VAL A 220 -6.15 -25.12 20.85
CA VAL A 220 -6.35 -26.46 21.41
C VAL A 220 -7.18 -27.34 20.46
N PRO A 221 -8.34 -26.89 19.95
CA PRO A 221 -9.11 -27.67 18.98
C PRO A 221 -8.33 -28.02 17.71
N VAL A 222 -7.58 -27.07 17.14
CA VAL A 222 -6.78 -27.35 15.93
C VAL A 222 -5.71 -28.39 16.22
N THR A 223 -4.95 -28.25 17.31
CA THR A 223 -3.91 -29.21 17.70
C THR A 223 -4.49 -30.60 17.93
N VAL A 224 -5.67 -30.70 18.57
CA VAL A 224 -6.35 -32.00 18.76
C VAL A 224 -6.81 -32.58 17.42
N SER A 225 -7.35 -31.77 16.51
CA SER A 225 -7.79 -32.25 15.19
C SER A 225 -6.64 -32.75 14.31
N LEU A 226 -5.45 -32.14 14.41
CA LEU A 226 -4.28 -32.51 13.62
C LEU A 226 -3.49 -33.68 14.22
N ALA A 227 -3.68 -34.00 15.50
CA ALA A 227 -2.95 -35.09 16.17
C ALA A 227 -3.28 -36.49 15.61
N GLY A 228 -4.42 -36.64 14.93
CA GLY A 228 -4.84 -37.91 14.31
C GLY A 228 -4.20 -38.20 12.95
N GLU A 229 -3.65 -37.19 12.27
CA GLU A 229 -3.21 -37.26 10.86
C GLU A 229 -1.87 -36.51 10.69
N LEU A 230 -0.79 -37.03 11.28
CA LEU A 230 0.54 -36.40 11.25
C LEU A 230 1.28 -36.65 9.92
N ASP A 231 0.81 -36.02 8.85
CA ASP A 231 1.51 -35.96 7.57
C ASP A 231 2.43 -34.70 7.45
N VAL A 232 3.10 -34.55 6.30
CA VAL A 232 4.01 -33.41 6.05
C VAL A 232 3.28 -32.07 6.10
N THR A 233 2.03 -32.04 5.62
CA THR A 233 1.18 -30.85 5.63
C THR A 233 0.80 -30.45 7.05
N ALA A 234 0.36 -31.42 7.87
CA ALA A 234 0.02 -31.23 9.27
C ALA A 234 1.23 -30.76 10.09
N LEU A 235 2.42 -31.34 9.87
CA LEU A 235 3.66 -30.85 10.49
C LEU A 235 3.97 -29.41 10.04
N GLY A 236 3.78 -29.13 8.75
CA GLY A 236 3.90 -27.80 8.12
C GLY A 236 2.99 -26.75 8.74
N ILE A 237 1.76 -27.12 9.10
CA ILE A 237 0.79 -26.28 9.81
C ILE A 237 1.22 -26.10 11.27
N LEU A 238 1.57 -27.19 11.96
CA LEU A 238 1.86 -27.19 13.38
C LEU A 238 3.05 -26.27 13.74
N TRP A 239 4.17 -26.36 13.00
CA TRP A 239 5.33 -25.50 13.31
C TRP A 239 5.02 -24.02 13.07
N ARG A 240 4.20 -23.68 12.05
CA ARG A 240 3.78 -22.31 11.79
C ARG A 240 2.84 -21.80 12.87
N LEU A 241 1.93 -22.64 13.38
CA LEU A 241 1.11 -22.29 14.55
C LEU A 241 1.98 -22.03 15.79
N VAL A 242 3.02 -22.85 16.02
CA VAL A 242 4.00 -22.62 17.10
C VAL A 242 4.76 -21.31 16.89
N PHE A 243 5.20 -21.02 15.66
CA PHE A 243 5.85 -19.77 15.32
C PHE A 243 4.94 -18.56 15.57
N LEU A 244 3.69 -18.60 15.10
CA LEU A 244 2.68 -17.56 15.32
C LEU A 244 2.41 -17.37 16.82
N LEU A 245 2.32 -18.46 17.58
CA LEU A 245 2.17 -18.42 19.04
C LEU A 245 3.35 -17.70 19.70
N ALA A 246 4.58 -17.97 19.26
CA ALA A 246 5.77 -17.30 19.74
C ALA A 246 5.76 -15.80 19.41
N VAL A 247 5.40 -15.43 18.18
CA VAL A 247 5.28 -14.01 17.75
C VAL A 247 4.25 -13.27 18.59
N VAL A 248 3.05 -13.83 18.78
CA VAL A 248 2.00 -13.23 19.61
C VAL A 248 2.45 -13.13 21.08
N TYR A 249 3.15 -14.14 21.60
CA TYR A 249 3.72 -14.10 22.95
C TYR A 249 4.75 -12.97 23.11
N PHE A 250 5.71 -12.84 22.21
CA PHE A 250 6.72 -11.78 22.26
C PHE A 250 6.11 -10.38 22.05
N ALA A 251 5.14 -10.26 21.16
CA ALA A 251 4.42 -9.00 20.94
C ALA A 251 3.61 -8.60 22.19
N ARG A 252 2.95 -9.57 22.85
CA ARG A 252 2.31 -9.36 24.15
C ARG A 252 3.30 -8.83 25.18
N ASP A 253 4.44 -9.49 25.34
CA ASP A 253 5.43 -9.05 26.33
C ASP A 253 6.05 -7.70 25.98
N ALA A 254 6.23 -7.37 24.69
CA ALA A 254 6.65 -6.04 24.25
C ALA A 254 5.62 -4.94 24.60
N VAL A 255 4.32 -5.22 24.45
CA VAL A 255 3.24 -4.30 24.87
C VAL A 255 3.25 -4.12 26.38
N LEU A 256 3.39 -5.20 27.15
CA LEU A 256 3.46 -5.14 28.62
C LEU A 256 4.68 -4.33 29.09
N ARG A 257 5.86 -4.56 28.51
CA ARG A 257 7.09 -3.82 28.84
C ARG A 257 6.99 -2.33 28.52
N SER A 258 6.45 -1.96 27.36
CA SER A 258 6.29 -0.55 26.97
C SER A 258 5.46 0.25 27.97
N ARG A 259 4.46 -0.37 28.59
CA ARG A 259 3.57 0.30 29.54
C ARG A 259 4.25 0.67 30.85
N GLU A 260 5.08 -0.22 31.38
CA GLU A 260 5.89 0.06 32.57
C GLU A 260 6.77 1.29 32.34
N THR A 261 7.42 1.37 31.18
CA THR A 261 8.24 2.53 30.82
C THR A 261 7.45 3.84 30.77
N TYR A 262 6.24 3.84 30.18
CA TYR A 262 5.41 5.04 30.15
C TYR A 262 4.82 5.39 31.52
N ALA A 263 4.59 4.40 32.39
CA ALA A 263 4.19 4.64 33.77
C ALA A 263 5.33 5.30 34.56
N ASP A 264 6.56 4.80 34.43
CA ASP A 264 7.75 5.36 35.07
C ASP A 264 7.97 6.83 34.73
N VAL A 265 7.98 7.15 33.44
CA VAL A 265 8.24 8.50 32.94
C VAL A 265 7.15 9.47 33.39
N ARG A 266 5.89 9.01 33.43
CA ARG A 266 4.77 9.84 33.91
C ARG A 266 4.86 10.07 35.42
N ALA A 267 5.11 9.01 36.18
CA ALA A 267 5.25 9.09 37.63
C ALA A 267 6.42 10.02 38.02
N HIS A 268 7.57 9.88 37.36
CA HIS A 268 8.71 10.78 37.54
C HIS A 268 8.37 12.24 37.24
N GLY A 269 7.59 12.50 36.18
CA GLY A 269 7.09 13.83 35.86
C GLY A 269 6.18 14.43 36.94
N TRP A 270 5.43 13.61 37.68
CA TRP A 270 4.57 14.03 38.79
C TRP A 270 5.33 14.26 40.10
N GLU A 271 6.49 13.63 40.29
CA GLU A 271 7.29 13.79 41.51
C GLU A 271 7.94 15.18 41.67
N ALA A 272 7.84 16.06 40.66
CA ALA A 272 8.35 17.44 40.70
C ALA A 272 9.81 17.60 41.19
N GLY A 273 10.64 16.57 41.01
CA GLY A 273 12.05 16.56 41.46
C GLY A 273 12.32 15.90 42.81
N ALA A 274 11.31 15.27 43.45
CA ALA A 274 11.50 14.53 44.71
C ALA A 274 12.41 13.28 44.58
N GLY A 275 12.62 12.77 43.36
CA GLY A 275 13.59 11.70 43.08
C GLY A 275 13.30 10.35 43.74
N GLY A 276 12.07 10.12 44.21
CA GLY A 276 11.69 8.91 44.94
C GLY A 276 11.80 7.66 44.09
N LEU A 277 11.29 7.72 42.85
CA LEU A 277 11.40 6.63 41.89
C LEU A 277 12.85 6.36 41.47
N GLU A 278 13.63 7.42 41.24
CA GLU A 278 15.04 7.31 40.84
C GLU A 278 15.88 6.63 41.94
N THR A 279 15.75 7.11 43.17
CA THR A 279 16.44 6.56 44.36
C THR A 279 16.06 5.09 44.59
N MET A 280 14.79 4.74 44.40
CA MET A 280 14.32 3.37 44.54
C MET A 280 14.92 2.44 43.47
N LEU A 281 15.02 2.90 42.22
CA LEU A 281 15.62 2.14 41.13
C LEU A 281 17.14 2.01 41.31
N ASP A 282 17.83 3.07 41.73
CA ASP A 282 19.26 3.05 42.05
C ASP A 282 19.57 2.05 43.17
N ARG A 283 18.81 2.05 44.26
CA ARG A 283 18.96 1.07 45.37
C ARG A 283 18.77 -0.38 44.89
N ARG A 284 17.84 -0.64 43.97
CA ARG A 284 17.66 -1.98 43.39
C ARG A 284 18.77 -2.36 42.42
N ASN A 285 19.30 -1.41 41.66
CA ASN A 285 20.39 -1.63 40.72
C ASN A 285 21.70 -1.94 41.45
N ALA A 286 21.94 -1.31 42.60
CA ALA A 286 23.11 -1.54 43.44
C ALA A 286 23.12 -2.90 44.16
N GLN A 287 22.00 -3.65 44.16
CA GLN A 287 21.95 -4.99 44.72
C GLN A 287 22.49 -5.99 43.68
N PRO A 288 23.53 -6.79 44.00
CA PRO A 288 24.11 -7.74 43.06
C PRO A 288 23.04 -8.75 42.61
N GLY A 289 22.70 -8.68 41.33
CA GLY A 289 21.71 -9.56 40.73
C GLY A 289 22.22 -10.99 40.72
N ARG A 290 21.53 -11.90 41.42
CA ARG A 290 21.68 -13.34 41.18
C ARG A 290 21.38 -13.59 39.70
N GLY A 291 22.42 -13.96 38.94
CA GLY A 291 22.33 -14.32 37.52
C GLY A 291 21.21 -15.32 37.34
N SER A 292 20.08 -14.87 36.81
CA SER A 292 18.89 -15.68 36.66
C SER A 292 18.70 -15.90 35.17
N TRP A 293 18.85 -17.16 34.77
CA TRP A 293 18.71 -17.66 33.40
C TRP A 293 17.31 -17.37 32.78
N HIS A 294 16.36 -16.83 33.56
CA HIS A 294 14.99 -16.49 33.17
C HIS A 294 14.81 -15.07 32.60
N TRP A 295 15.88 -14.47 32.05
CA TRP A 295 15.86 -13.11 31.49
C TRP A 295 14.76 -12.84 30.42
N PRO A 296 14.26 -13.82 29.64
CA PRO A 296 13.18 -13.56 28.68
C PRO A 296 11.79 -13.39 29.33
N VAL A 297 11.59 -13.85 30.58
CA VAL A 297 10.27 -14.04 31.21
C VAL A 297 9.99 -13.00 32.32
N ARG A 298 10.98 -12.15 32.66
CA ARG A 298 10.78 -11.06 33.63
C ARG A 298 9.89 -9.97 33.03
N ARG A 299 8.70 -9.79 33.62
CA ARG A 299 7.71 -8.78 33.21
C ARG A 299 8.13 -7.35 33.53
N HIS A 300 9.10 -7.15 34.43
CA HIS A 300 9.68 -5.84 34.72
C HIS A 300 11.09 -5.74 34.14
N PHE A 301 11.38 -4.59 33.50
CA PHE A 301 12.70 -4.26 32.97
C PHE A 301 13.79 -4.35 34.06
N ASP A 302 15.02 -4.59 33.61
CA ASP A 302 16.23 -4.34 34.40
C ASP A 302 16.18 -2.93 35.01
N PRO A 303 16.33 -2.77 36.35
CA PRO A 303 16.40 -1.48 37.01
C PRO A 303 17.36 -0.48 36.33
N ALA A 304 18.49 -0.95 35.80
CA ALA A 304 19.46 -0.12 35.09
C ALA A 304 18.91 0.50 33.80
N VAL A 305 18.04 -0.22 33.09
CA VAL A 305 17.39 0.29 31.87
C VAL A 305 16.34 1.33 32.21
N ARG A 306 15.51 1.09 33.23
CA ARG A 306 14.48 2.03 33.68
C ARG A 306 15.11 3.35 34.13
N LEU A 307 16.19 3.28 34.90
CA LEU A 307 16.95 4.44 35.35
C LEU A 307 17.53 5.24 34.18
N ARG A 308 18.15 4.57 33.19
CA ARG A 308 18.65 5.22 31.97
C ARG A 308 17.56 5.96 31.21
N LEU A 309 16.36 5.39 31.12
CA LEU A 309 15.22 5.99 30.42
C LEU A 309 14.65 7.23 31.13
N LEU A 310 14.78 7.30 32.45
CA LEU A 310 14.42 8.50 33.22
C LEU A 310 15.43 9.63 32.99
N ARG A 311 16.73 9.29 32.92
CA ARG A 311 17.82 10.26 32.71
C ARG A 311 17.94 10.73 31.26
N ASP A 312 17.75 9.84 30.30
CA ASP A 312 17.78 10.10 28.86
C ASP A 312 16.54 9.51 28.16
N PRO A 313 15.57 10.36 27.76
CA PRO A 313 14.35 9.88 27.09
C PRO A 313 14.51 9.67 25.59
N GLU A 314 15.70 9.84 24.98
CA GLU A 314 15.91 9.57 23.54
C GLU A 314 15.33 8.21 23.09
N PRO A 315 15.53 7.09 23.82
CA PRO A 315 15.04 5.80 23.38
C PRO A 315 13.50 5.71 23.30
N LEU A 316 12.76 6.62 23.93
CA LEU A 316 11.29 6.69 23.85
C LEU A 316 10.80 7.32 22.53
N PHE A 317 11.67 8.05 21.84
CA PHE A 317 11.38 8.68 20.55
C PHE A 317 12.03 7.91 19.39
N ALA A 318 13.12 7.19 19.65
CA ALA A 318 13.82 6.40 18.66
C ALA A 318 12.91 5.33 18.04
N PRO A 319 12.73 5.34 16.71
CA PRO A 319 11.96 4.31 16.05
C PRO A 319 12.83 3.05 15.93
N GLY A 320 12.23 1.89 16.17
CA GLY A 320 12.93 0.61 16.19
C GLY A 320 12.61 -0.29 15.00
N PHE A 321 13.59 -1.15 14.67
CA PHE A 321 13.46 -2.19 13.65
C PHE A 321 12.35 -3.19 14.01
N TRP A 322 12.38 -3.72 15.23
CA TRP A 322 11.52 -4.82 15.66
C TRP A 322 10.04 -4.45 15.70
N GLU A 323 9.70 -3.21 16.04
CA GLU A 323 8.33 -2.71 15.96
C GLU A 323 7.79 -2.74 14.53
N SER A 324 8.60 -2.28 13.59
CA SER A 324 8.23 -2.18 12.18
C SER A 324 8.20 -3.57 11.54
N PHE A 325 9.14 -4.43 11.93
CA PHE A 325 9.17 -5.84 11.57
C PHE A 325 7.92 -6.59 12.04
N GLY A 326 7.57 -6.44 13.31
CA GLY A 326 6.33 -7.02 13.84
C GLY A 326 5.08 -6.49 13.13
N ALA A 327 5.06 -5.20 12.76
CA ALA A 327 3.97 -4.61 11.99
C ALA A 327 3.83 -5.19 10.58
N GLY A 328 4.95 -5.33 9.84
CA GLY A 328 4.96 -5.97 8.52
C GLY A 328 4.53 -7.44 8.59
N LEU A 329 5.11 -8.20 9.53
CA LEU A 329 4.79 -9.60 9.77
C LEU A 329 3.30 -9.81 10.05
N ALA A 330 2.75 -9.02 10.99
CA ALA A 330 1.35 -9.06 11.36
C ALA A 330 0.42 -8.77 10.18
N VAL A 331 0.71 -7.75 9.37
CA VAL A 331 -0.12 -7.40 8.22
C VAL A 331 -0.20 -8.55 7.23
N THR A 332 0.94 -9.14 6.88
CA THR A 332 0.96 -10.22 5.88
C THR A 332 0.21 -11.45 6.34
N ILE A 333 0.44 -11.90 7.58
CA ILE A 333 -0.23 -13.08 8.15
C ILE A 333 -1.76 -12.89 8.13
N VAL A 334 -2.22 -11.70 8.50
CA VAL A 334 -3.66 -11.44 8.60
C VAL A 334 -4.27 -11.19 7.22
N HIS A 335 -3.55 -10.52 6.32
CA HIS A 335 -4.01 -10.19 4.98
C HIS A 335 -4.46 -11.44 4.21
N GLY A 336 -3.64 -12.49 4.15
CA GLY A 336 -4.00 -13.71 3.40
C GLY A 336 -5.30 -14.36 3.88
N ASN A 337 -5.48 -14.42 5.21
CA ASN A 337 -6.68 -14.98 5.83
C ASN A 337 -7.92 -14.11 5.60
N LEU A 338 -7.78 -12.79 5.65
CA LEU A 338 -8.88 -11.88 5.38
C LEU A 338 -9.27 -11.86 3.90
N ALA A 339 -8.29 -11.87 2.99
CA ALA A 339 -8.53 -11.94 1.55
C ALA A 339 -9.26 -13.22 1.17
N THR A 340 -8.89 -14.33 1.83
CA THR A 340 -9.63 -15.59 1.74
C THR A 340 -11.06 -15.38 2.23
N LEU A 341 -11.28 -14.88 3.45
CA LEU A 341 -12.63 -14.68 3.99
C LEU A 341 -13.51 -13.77 3.12
N LEU A 342 -12.98 -12.66 2.60
CA LEU A 342 -13.70 -11.76 1.71
C LEU A 342 -14.02 -12.42 0.37
N TRP A 343 -13.09 -13.24 -0.16
CA TRP A 343 -13.36 -14.06 -1.33
C TRP A 343 -14.48 -15.08 -1.06
N LEU A 344 -14.46 -15.75 0.09
CA LEU A 344 -15.49 -16.72 0.49
C LEU A 344 -16.88 -16.05 0.61
N ALA A 345 -16.93 -14.86 1.21
CA ALA A 345 -18.18 -14.13 1.45
C ALA A 345 -18.72 -13.43 0.20
N ALA A 346 -17.85 -12.98 -0.69
CA ALA A 346 -18.20 -12.21 -1.88
C ALA A 346 -17.30 -12.61 -3.07
N PRO A 347 -17.48 -13.83 -3.62
CA PRO A 347 -16.62 -14.36 -4.69
C PRO A 347 -16.74 -13.58 -6.02
N GLN A 348 -17.76 -12.73 -6.15
CA GLN A 348 -17.95 -11.81 -7.26
C GLN A 348 -17.05 -10.55 -7.21
N LEU A 349 -16.36 -10.30 -6.09
CA LEU A 349 -15.44 -9.16 -5.99
C LEU A 349 -14.25 -9.35 -6.93
N ASP A 350 -13.87 -8.27 -7.62
CA ASP A 350 -12.63 -8.24 -8.37
C ASP A 350 -11.42 -8.60 -7.48
N ALA A 351 -10.47 -9.33 -8.05
CA ALA A 351 -9.31 -9.87 -7.36
C ALA A 351 -8.43 -8.75 -6.74
N LEU A 352 -8.25 -7.64 -7.45
CA LEU A 352 -7.48 -6.49 -6.95
C LEU A 352 -8.26 -5.75 -5.87
N VAL A 353 -9.57 -5.56 -6.07
CA VAL A 353 -10.45 -4.91 -5.08
C VAL A 353 -10.47 -5.71 -3.78
N ASN A 354 -10.56 -7.04 -3.83
CA ASN A 354 -10.49 -7.89 -2.64
C ASN A 354 -9.17 -7.68 -1.88
N ARG A 355 -8.02 -7.69 -2.57
CA ARG A 355 -6.71 -7.44 -1.96
C ARG A 355 -6.63 -6.05 -1.33
N TRP A 356 -7.19 -5.03 -1.98
CA TRP A 356 -7.23 -3.67 -1.40
C TRP A 356 -8.12 -3.58 -0.17
N LEU A 357 -9.33 -4.14 -0.20
CA LEU A 357 -10.22 -4.16 0.96
C LEU A 357 -9.57 -4.90 2.13
N SER A 358 -8.92 -6.04 1.85
CA SER A 358 -8.19 -6.83 2.84
C SER A 358 -7.04 -6.04 3.45
N ALA A 359 -6.23 -5.38 2.62
CA ALA A 359 -5.15 -4.54 3.09
C ALA A 359 -5.65 -3.33 3.88
N LEU A 360 -6.76 -2.69 3.49
CA LEU A 360 -7.32 -1.52 4.16
C LEU A 360 -7.79 -1.78 5.60
N VAL A 361 -8.14 -3.02 5.96
CA VAL A 361 -8.50 -3.35 7.35
C VAL A 361 -7.29 -3.22 8.29
N PHE A 362 -6.08 -3.58 7.84
CA PHE A 362 -4.88 -3.63 8.69
C PHE A 362 -3.82 -2.57 8.37
N ALA A 363 -3.89 -1.95 7.19
CA ALA A 363 -3.01 -0.86 6.80
C ALA A 363 -3.02 0.31 7.82
N PRO A 364 -4.18 0.74 8.38
CA PRO A 364 -4.20 1.78 9.42
C PRO A 364 -3.44 1.42 10.69
N LEU A 365 -3.37 0.13 11.02
CA LEU A 365 -2.67 -0.33 12.21
C LEU A 365 -1.16 -0.32 12.00
N ALA A 366 -0.68 -0.93 10.91
CA ALA A 366 0.74 -0.95 10.60
C ALA A 366 1.27 0.44 10.24
N MET A 367 0.56 1.17 9.37
CA MET A 367 0.94 2.53 9.03
C MET A 367 0.75 3.48 10.20
N GLY A 368 -0.19 3.21 11.12
CA GLY A 368 -0.28 3.91 12.40
C GLY A 368 0.99 3.76 13.25
N VAL A 369 1.47 2.51 13.44
CA VAL A 369 2.71 2.23 14.20
C VAL A 369 3.89 2.96 13.57
N VAL A 370 4.08 2.81 12.26
CA VAL A 370 5.19 3.41 11.52
C VAL A 370 5.09 4.94 11.50
N THR A 371 3.91 5.50 11.22
CA THR A 371 3.68 6.95 11.16
C THR A 371 3.95 7.60 12.50
N VAL A 372 3.41 7.05 13.59
CA VAL A 372 3.64 7.59 14.94
C VAL A 372 5.13 7.48 15.31
N ALA A 373 5.80 6.36 15.00
CA ALA A 373 7.23 6.21 15.27
C ALA A 373 8.08 7.24 14.53
N VAL A 374 7.84 7.42 13.24
CA VAL A 374 8.57 8.39 12.40
C VAL A 374 8.26 9.83 12.84
N TRP A 375 7.01 10.15 13.17
CA TRP A 375 6.62 11.47 13.65
C TRP A 375 7.24 11.83 15.00
N ARG A 376 7.29 10.88 15.95
CA ARG A 376 7.99 11.04 17.23
C ARG A 376 9.48 11.35 17.00
N TRP A 377 10.10 10.62 16.07
CA TRP A 377 11.49 10.84 15.71
C TRP A 377 11.74 12.18 15.02
N ALA A 378 10.86 12.55 14.08
CA ALA A 378 10.93 13.84 13.38
C ALA A 378 10.77 15.01 14.36
N ALA A 379 9.84 14.90 15.33
CA ALA A 379 9.68 15.89 16.40
C ALA A 379 10.93 15.97 17.30
N TYR A 380 11.50 14.83 17.70
CA TYR A 380 12.73 14.79 18.49
C TYR A 380 13.91 15.47 17.75
N ARG A 381 14.13 15.12 16.47
CA ARG A 381 15.18 15.73 15.62
C ARG A 381 14.99 17.22 15.38
N ALA A 382 13.74 17.68 15.34
CA ALA A 382 13.44 19.10 15.19
C ALA A 382 13.91 19.93 16.40
N VAL A 383 13.94 19.32 17.58
CA VAL A 383 14.41 19.93 18.85
C VAL A 383 15.91 19.70 19.05
N ARG A 384 16.39 18.46 18.86
CA ARG A 384 17.80 18.06 19.01
C ARG A 384 18.43 17.81 17.64
N ARG A 385 19.03 18.86 17.06
CA ARG A 385 19.56 18.90 15.67
C ARG A 385 20.68 17.87 15.33
N ALA A 386 21.14 17.06 16.28
CA ALA A 386 22.31 16.18 16.15
C ALA A 386 21.99 14.67 16.03
N ALA A 387 20.72 14.24 16.04
CA ALA A 387 20.41 12.81 16.07
C ALA A 387 20.49 12.13 14.67
N PRO A 388 21.18 10.97 14.54
CA PRO A 388 21.36 10.26 13.28
C PRO A 388 20.06 9.69 12.72
N SER A 389 19.94 9.51 11.40
CA SER A 389 18.72 8.94 10.82
C SER A 389 18.57 7.44 11.18
N ARG A 390 17.50 7.09 11.90
CA ARG A 390 17.12 5.68 12.16
C ARG A 390 16.05 5.15 11.19
N LEU A 391 15.66 5.94 10.19
CA LEU A 391 14.58 5.62 9.25
C LEU A 391 14.84 4.36 8.39
N PRO A 392 16.09 4.06 7.95
CA PRO A 392 16.35 2.83 7.20
C PRO A 392 15.98 1.57 7.98
N TYR A 393 16.22 1.54 9.29
CA TYR A 393 15.86 0.40 10.14
C TYR A 393 14.35 0.17 10.23
N VAL A 394 13.57 1.26 10.21
CA VAL A 394 12.10 1.18 10.19
C VAL A 394 11.61 0.59 8.87
N GLY A 395 12.13 1.08 7.75
CA GLY A 395 11.74 0.58 6.42
C GLY A 395 12.22 -0.84 6.16
N LEU A 396 13.45 -1.18 6.56
CA LEU A 396 13.97 -2.56 6.51
C LEU A 396 13.14 -3.49 7.40
N GLY A 397 12.81 -3.07 8.62
CA GLY A 397 11.95 -3.83 9.51
C GLY A 397 10.60 -4.12 8.86
N LEU A 398 9.89 -3.07 8.43
CA LEU A 398 8.61 -3.20 7.75
C LEU A 398 8.69 -4.12 6.52
N GLY A 399 9.64 -3.87 5.61
CA GLY A 399 9.82 -4.63 4.38
C GLY A 399 10.14 -6.11 4.64
N LEU A 400 11.09 -6.40 5.52
CA LEU A 400 11.44 -7.79 5.88
C LEU A 400 10.29 -8.50 6.58
N GLY A 401 9.52 -7.80 7.42
CA GLY A 401 8.31 -8.34 8.02
C GLY A 401 7.28 -8.73 6.96
N LEU A 402 7.09 -7.89 5.94
CA LEU A 402 6.16 -8.15 4.85
C LEU A 402 6.58 -9.36 4.00
N VAL A 403 7.87 -9.44 3.65
CA VAL A 403 8.45 -10.53 2.86
C VAL A 403 8.39 -11.85 3.61
N LEU A 404 8.85 -11.89 4.87
CA LEU A 404 8.90 -13.13 5.66
C LEU A 404 7.51 -13.57 6.11
N GLY A 405 6.56 -12.64 6.28
CA GLY A 405 5.21 -12.99 6.72
C GLY A 405 4.44 -13.89 5.75
N GLN A 406 4.78 -13.87 4.45
CA GLN A 406 4.16 -14.75 3.45
C GLN A 406 4.48 -16.23 3.75
N PRO A 407 5.75 -16.70 3.70
CA PRO A 407 6.11 -18.09 4.01
C PRO A 407 5.69 -18.56 5.39
N LEU A 408 5.69 -17.64 6.36
CA LEU A 408 5.40 -17.92 7.76
C LEU A 408 3.89 -18.00 8.04
N SER A 409 3.05 -17.60 7.10
CA SER A 409 1.60 -17.75 7.21
C SER A 409 1.23 -19.24 7.16
N ALA A 410 0.29 -19.66 8.01
CA ALA A 410 -0.13 -21.06 8.07
C ALA A 410 -0.80 -21.54 6.77
N SER A 411 -1.38 -20.62 5.98
CA SER A 411 -1.88 -20.87 4.63
C SER A 411 -0.81 -21.39 3.66
N SER A 412 0.45 -20.97 3.82
CA SER A 412 1.55 -21.44 2.96
C SER A 412 1.91 -22.92 3.18
N ALA A 413 1.45 -23.53 4.28
CA ALA A 413 1.61 -24.98 4.46
C ALA A 413 0.70 -25.78 3.50
N ILE A 414 -0.47 -25.22 3.16
CA ILE A 414 -1.46 -25.88 2.30
C ILE A 414 -1.08 -25.73 0.83
N THR A 415 -0.56 -24.56 0.43
CA THR A 415 -0.17 -24.31 -0.97
C THR A 415 1.15 -24.96 -1.37
N GLY A 416 1.86 -25.64 -0.45
CA GLY A 416 3.15 -26.30 -0.69
C GLY A 416 4.32 -25.35 -1.01
N SER A 417 4.07 -24.06 -1.19
CA SER A 417 5.06 -23.10 -1.64
C SER A 417 5.68 -22.30 -0.48
N TRP A 418 7.01 -22.30 -0.41
CA TRP A 418 7.77 -21.38 0.47
C TRP A 418 7.60 -19.91 0.04
N THR A 419 7.19 -19.68 -1.20
CA THR A 419 6.95 -18.35 -1.75
C THR A 419 5.52 -17.86 -1.53
N GLY A 420 4.60 -18.74 -1.11
CA GLY A 420 3.17 -18.47 -1.04
C GLY A 420 2.44 -18.52 -2.38
N THR A 421 3.17 -18.68 -3.49
CA THR A 421 2.72 -18.41 -4.87
C THR A 421 3.08 -19.53 -5.87
N GLY A 422 3.19 -20.79 -5.43
CA GLY A 422 3.47 -21.94 -6.31
C GLY A 422 4.93 -22.03 -6.81
N ASP A 423 5.13 -22.65 -7.99
CA ASP A 423 6.43 -22.88 -8.68
C ASP A 423 7.07 -21.61 -9.27
N VAL A 424 6.86 -20.44 -8.66
CA VAL A 424 7.54 -19.22 -9.10
C VAL A 424 9.06 -19.38 -8.97
N ALA A 425 9.78 -19.04 -10.04
CA ALA A 425 11.24 -19.09 -10.04
C ALA A 425 11.82 -18.33 -8.83
N PRO A 426 12.79 -18.89 -8.07
CA PRO A 426 13.38 -18.23 -6.89
C PRO A 426 13.88 -16.80 -7.15
N ALA A 427 14.31 -16.51 -8.38
CA ALA A 427 14.73 -15.19 -8.82
C ALA A 427 13.59 -14.16 -8.83
N LEU A 428 12.37 -14.55 -9.24
CA LEU A 428 11.19 -13.67 -9.23
C LEU A 428 10.76 -13.35 -7.80
N TRP A 429 10.79 -14.35 -6.91
CA TRP A 429 10.50 -14.10 -5.49
C TRP A 429 11.54 -13.17 -4.87
N LEU A 430 12.84 -13.38 -5.14
CA LEU A 430 13.90 -12.51 -4.65
C LEU A 430 13.75 -11.07 -5.20
N GLY A 431 13.43 -10.94 -6.50
CA GLY A 431 13.14 -9.65 -7.13
C GLY A 431 11.96 -8.95 -6.45
N SER A 432 10.86 -9.68 -6.21
CA SER A 432 9.70 -9.15 -5.48
C SER A 432 10.06 -8.74 -4.06
N ALA A 433 10.85 -9.54 -3.33
CA ALA A 433 11.31 -9.21 -1.98
C ALA A 433 12.13 -7.92 -1.93
N VAL A 434 13.04 -7.72 -2.90
CA VAL A 434 13.82 -6.48 -3.04
C VAL A 434 12.89 -5.29 -3.30
N VAL A 435 11.91 -5.44 -4.19
CA VAL A 435 10.89 -4.42 -4.46
C VAL A 435 10.08 -4.12 -3.20
N THR A 436 9.69 -5.13 -2.41
CA THR A 436 8.98 -4.96 -1.14
C THR A 436 9.74 -4.08 -0.17
N VAL A 437 11.01 -4.40 0.04
CA VAL A 437 11.88 -3.66 0.96
C VAL A 437 12.12 -2.23 0.45
N ALA A 438 12.34 -2.06 -0.86
CA ALA A 438 12.50 -0.74 -1.46
C ALA A 438 11.24 0.13 -1.29
N CYS A 439 10.06 -0.40 -1.56
CA CYS A 439 8.79 0.30 -1.37
C CYS A 439 8.53 0.64 0.09
N ALA A 440 8.81 -0.27 1.03
CA ALA A 440 8.71 0.01 2.46
C ALA A 440 9.63 1.16 2.90
N LEU A 441 10.87 1.21 2.40
CA LEU A 441 11.81 2.31 2.63
C LEU A 441 11.28 3.63 2.05
N LEU A 442 10.72 3.61 0.84
CA LEU A 442 10.12 4.79 0.20
C LEU A 442 8.92 5.32 0.99
N ILE A 443 8.03 4.44 1.47
CA ILE A 443 6.89 4.82 2.31
C ILE A 443 7.37 5.48 3.60
N VAL A 444 8.36 4.91 4.28
CA VAL A 444 8.93 5.51 5.51
C VAL A 444 9.55 6.88 5.23
N ARG A 445 10.28 7.04 4.12
CA ARG A 445 10.83 8.34 3.71
C ARG A 445 9.73 9.36 3.38
N TRP A 446 8.65 8.91 2.76
CA TRP A 446 7.49 9.75 2.46
C TRP A 446 6.77 10.20 3.74
N ILE A 447 6.60 9.31 4.72
CA ILE A 447 6.07 9.65 6.05
C ILE A 447 6.95 10.69 6.74
N ASP A 448 8.27 10.56 6.67
CA ASP A 448 9.22 11.53 7.26
C ASP A 448 9.15 12.91 6.59
N ALA A 449 9.08 12.94 5.25
CA ALA A 449 8.86 14.18 4.52
C ALA A 449 7.53 14.83 4.91
N THR A 450 6.46 14.04 5.01
CA THR A 450 5.16 14.53 5.46
C THR A 450 5.22 15.08 6.89
N ALA A 451 5.90 14.37 7.81
CA ALA A 451 6.13 14.86 9.18
C ALA A 451 6.86 16.20 9.18
N ALA A 452 7.92 16.34 8.38
CA ALA A 452 8.69 17.57 8.28
C ALA A 452 7.88 18.76 7.72
N ALA A 453 6.91 18.50 6.83
CA ALA A 453 6.02 19.52 6.27
C ALA A 453 4.95 19.96 7.28
N TRP A 454 4.37 19.00 8.02
CA TRP A 454 3.23 19.25 8.89
C TRP A 454 3.61 19.68 10.31
N LEU A 455 4.71 19.19 10.89
CA LEU A 455 5.11 19.51 12.28
C LEU A 455 5.13 21.02 12.60
N PRO A 456 5.61 21.93 11.72
CA PRO A 456 5.55 23.37 11.97
C PRO A 456 4.12 23.93 12.05
N VAL A 457 3.20 23.36 11.26
CA VAL A 457 1.80 23.83 11.11
C VAL A 457 0.90 23.30 12.23
N VAL A 458 1.18 22.10 12.74
CA VAL A 458 0.36 21.39 13.74
C VAL A 458 0.52 21.96 15.16
N THR A 459 1.31 23.03 15.33
CA THR A 459 1.54 23.69 16.62
C THR A 459 0.32 24.41 17.23
N ARG A 460 -0.85 24.39 16.57
CA ARG A 460 -2.06 25.12 16.97
C ARG A 460 -3.37 24.32 16.85
N ALA A 461 -3.30 23.01 16.66
CA ALA A 461 -4.44 22.08 16.61
C ALA A 461 -4.11 20.81 17.44
N PRO A 462 -5.09 19.98 17.86
CA PRO A 462 -4.78 18.69 18.46
C PRO A 462 -3.98 17.86 17.44
N LEU A 463 -2.75 17.47 17.78
CA LEU A 463 -1.84 16.68 16.95
C LEU A 463 -2.51 15.45 16.31
N VAL A 464 -3.51 14.89 17.00
CA VAL A 464 -4.35 13.78 16.51
C VAL A 464 -5.10 14.15 15.23
N ALA A 465 -5.63 15.36 15.10
CA ALA A 465 -6.37 15.81 13.91
C ALA A 465 -5.48 15.91 12.65
N ALA A 466 -4.17 16.09 12.80
CA ALA A 466 -3.22 16.06 11.70
C ALA A 466 -2.66 14.66 11.42
N LEU A 467 -2.48 13.83 12.47
CA LEU A 467 -2.00 12.46 12.33
C LEU A 467 -3.01 11.55 11.62
N VAL A 468 -4.31 11.68 11.91
CA VAL A 468 -5.35 10.83 11.31
C VAL A 468 -5.37 10.89 9.78
N PRO A 469 -5.49 12.04 9.10
CA PRO A 469 -5.52 12.08 7.64
C PRO A 469 -4.22 11.55 7.01
N ILE A 470 -3.08 11.70 7.70
CA ILE A 470 -1.79 11.19 7.24
C ILE A 470 -1.72 9.68 7.38
N ILE A 471 -2.22 9.12 8.49
CA ILE A 471 -2.32 7.67 8.66
C ILE A 471 -3.25 7.10 7.59
N VAL A 472 -4.38 7.76 7.30
CA VAL A 472 -5.31 7.34 6.23
C VAL A 472 -4.60 7.36 4.87
N ALA A 473 -3.89 8.44 4.54
CA ALA A 473 -3.13 8.53 3.29
C ALA A 473 -2.02 7.48 3.19
N ALA A 474 -1.25 7.27 4.26
CA ALA A 474 -0.23 6.22 4.33
C ALA A 474 -0.84 4.82 4.16
N SER A 475 -2.04 4.61 4.74
CA SER A 475 -2.76 3.34 4.65
C SER A 475 -3.27 3.07 3.24
N GLY A 476 -3.82 4.08 2.56
CA GLY A 476 -4.23 3.99 1.16
C GLY A 476 -3.04 3.71 0.25
N LEU A 477 -1.92 4.40 0.47
CA LEU A 477 -0.67 4.16 -0.27
C LEU A 477 -0.16 2.74 -0.08
N PHE A 478 -0.09 2.28 1.18
CA PHE A 478 0.34 0.93 1.51
C PHE A 478 -0.60 -0.12 0.91
N ALA A 479 -1.92 0.00 1.11
CA ALA A 479 -2.91 -0.96 0.65
C ALA A 479 -2.93 -1.07 -0.88
N CYS A 480 -2.85 0.07 -1.57
CA CYS A 480 -2.78 0.13 -3.02
C CYS A 480 -1.56 -0.61 -3.55
N TRP A 481 -0.37 -0.23 -3.08
CA TRP A 481 0.89 -0.85 -3.53
C TRP A 481 0.95 -2.34 -3.18
N TYR A 482 0.65 -2.70 -1.93
CA TYR A 482 0.76 -4.09 -1.47
C TYR A 482 -0.25 -5.00 -2.16
N GLY A 483 -1.48 -4.52 -2.39
CA GLY A 483 -2.48 -5.30 -3.14
C GLY A 483 -2.08 -5.54 -4.60
N VAL A 484 -1.47 -4.55 -5.27
CA VAL A 484 -0.92 -4.72 -6.63
C VAL A 484 0.23 -5.72 -6.63
N GLN A 485 1.13 -5.65 -5.64
CA GLN A 485 2.23 -6.58 -5.52
C GLN A 485 1.75 -8.03 -5.33
N LEU A 486 0.77 -8.25 -4.45
CA LEU A 486 0.22 -9.58 -4.22
C LEU A 486 -0.50 -10.10 -5.46
N LEU A 487 -1.26 -9.25 -6.16
CA LEU A 487 -1.86 -9.66 -7.42
C LEU A 487 -0.79 -10.06 -8.45
N ALA A 488 0.28 -9.28 -8.58
CA ALA A 488 1.38 -9.60 -9.50
C ALA A 488 2.10 -10.92 -9.15
N LEU A 489 2.09 -11.32 -7.89
CA LEU A 489 2.65 -12.58 -7.40
C LEU A 489 1.70 -13.78 -7.59
N ASP A 490 0.39 -13.54 -7.52
CA ASP A 490 -0.65 -14.58 -7.63
C ASP A 490 -1.05 -14.89 -9.07
N VAL A 491 -0.66 -14.07 -10.03
CA VAL A 491 -0.86 -14.34 -11.46
C VAL A 491 0.19 -15.40 -11.86
N PRO A 492 -0.20 -16.67 -12.05
CA PRO A 492 0.74 -17.73 -12.42
C PRO A 492 1.38 -17.33 -13.74
N ASP A 493 2.72 -17.28 -13.72
CA ASP A 493 3.59 -16.91 -14.82
C ASP A 493 3.10 -15.69 -15.65
N LEU A 494 3.63 -14.51 -15.35
CA LEU A 494 3.64 -13.39 -16.31
C LEU A 494 4.14 -13.85 -17.70
N SER A 495 4.94 -14.94 -17.74
CA SER A 495 5.31 -15.70 -18.93
C SER A 495 4.15 -16.44 -19.61
N GLU A 496 3.19 -17.03 -18.89
CA GLU A 496 2.02 -17.74 -19.45
C GLU A 496 0.98 -16.79 -20.01
N LEU A 497 0.76 -15.64 -19.36
CA LEU A 497 0.01 -14.56 -20.01
C LEU A 497 0.71 -14.15 -21.30
N SER A 498 2.04 -13.98 -21.28
CA SER A 498 2.83 -13.65 -22.48
C SER A 498 2.88 -14.76 -23.55
N SER A 499 2.70 -16.04 -23.16
CA SER A 499 2.81 -17.21 -24.03
C SER A 499 1.46 -17.80 -24.45
N SER A 500 0.36 -17.37 -23.83
CA SER A 500 -1.00 -17.78 -24.20
C SER A 500 -1.22 -17.55 -25.69
N ASP A 501 -1.85 -18.52 -26.36
CA ASP A 501 -2.20 -18.43 -27.78
C ASP A 501 -3.03 -17.17 -28.11
N TYR A 502 -3.65 -16.55 -27.10
CA TYR A 502 -4.31 -15.25 -27.20
C TYR A 502 -3.34 -14.08 -27.38
N LEU A 503 -2.26 -14.03 -26.59
CA LEU A 503 -1.18 -13.07 -26.80
C LEU A 503 -0.38 -13.44 -28.04
N ARG A 504 -0.14 -14.72 -28.37
CA ARG A 504 0.48 -15.14 -29.63
C ARG A 504 -0.32 -14.76 -30.88
N ALA A 505 -1.64 -14.98 -30.89
CA ALA A 505 -2.53 -14.57 -31.99
C ALA A 505 -2.62 -13.03 -32.12
N SER A 506 -2.63 -12.29 -31.00
CA SER A 506 -2.56 -10.83 -31.02
C SER A 506 -1.13 -10.27 -31.21
N THR A 507 -0.08 -11.08 -31.04
CA THR A 507 1.33 -10.69 -31.21
C THR A 507 1.94 -11.16 -32.52
N VAL A 508 1.34 -12.03 -33.33
CA VAL A 508 1.77 -12.17 -34.74
C VAL A 508 1.50 -10.85 -35.47
N ASP A 509 0.36 -10.20 -35.24
CA ASP A 509 0.12 -8.81 -35.66
C ASP A 509 0.85 -7.79 -34.75
N GLY A 510 0.85 -8.01 -33.43
CA GLY A 510 1.46 -7.12 -32.44
C GLY A 510 2.98 -7.04 -32.47
N THR A 511 3.73 -8.06 -32.92
CA THR A 511 5.19 -8.02 -33.08
C THR A 511 5.59 -7.22 -34.32
N SER A 512 4.83 -7.35 -35.41
CA SER A 512 5.00 -6.50 -36.61
C SER A 512 4.70 -5.03 -36.29
N MET A 513 3.71 -4.76 -35.44
CA MET A 513 3.39 -3.41 -34.96
C MET A 513 4.38 -2.91 -33.91
N ALA A 514 4.83 -3.75 -32.98
CA ALA A 514 5.81 -3.39 -31.95
C ALA A 514 7.18 -3.04 -32.57
N ASN A 515 7.64 -3.82 -33.57
CA ASN A 515 8.85 -3.50 -34.33
C ASN A 515 8.75 -2.14 -35.05
N ARG A 516 7.56 -1.76 -35.51
CA ARG A 516 7.27 -0.42 -36.07
C ARG A 516 7.06 0.64 -34.98
N ALA A 517 6.71 0.25 -33.76
CA ALA A 517 6.43 1.13 -32.62
C ALA A 517 7.65 1.48 -31.77
N GLY A 518 8.83 0.97 -32.12
CA GLY A 518 10.08 1.23 -31.39
C GLY A 518 10.47 0.09 -30.47
N PRO A 519 11.19 0.35 -29.37
CA PRO A 519 11.66 -0.71 -28.49
C PRO A 519 10.50 -1.49 -27.86
N TRP A 520 10.49 -2.81 -28.02
CA TRP A 520 9.40 -3.69 -27.58
C TRP A 520 9.03 -3.51 -26.09
N TRP A 521 10.02 -3.23 -25.23
CA TRP A 521 9.80 -3.06 -23.79
C TRP A 521 9.00 -1.79 -23.48
N LEU A 522 9.13 -0.74 -24.31
CA LEU A 522 8.40 0.51 -24.14
C LEU A 522 6.93 0.34 -24.51
N TRP A 523 6.68 -0.41 -25.60
CA TRP A 523 5.34 -0.83 -25.96
C TRP A 523 4.70 -1.65 -24.85
N LEU A 524 5.41 -2.64 -24.32
CA LEU A 524 4.91 -3.50 -23.25
C LEU A 524 4.61 -2.71 -21.98
N ALA A 525 5.47 -1.77 -21.59
CA ALA A 525 5.28 -0.96 -20.38
C ALA A 525 3.95 -0.17 -20.38
N LEU A 526 3.45 0.24 -21.55
CA LEU A 526 2.22 1.03 -21.68
C LEU A 526 1.00 0.24 -22.15
N ASN A 527 1.20 -0.88 -22.84
CA ASN A 527 0.12 -1.64 -23.49
C ASN A 527 -0.02 -3.09 -23.00
N HIS A 528 0.79 -3.53 -22.02
CA HIS A 528 0.61 -4.85 -21.42
C HIS A 528 -0.78 -4.93 -20.76
N PRO A 529 -1.58 -6.01 -20.95
CA PRO A 529 -2.93 -6.12 -20.40
C PRO A 529 -3.00 -5.86 -18.90
N PHE A 530 -2.07 -6.44 -18.13
CA PHE A 530 -1.93 -6.16 -16.70
C PHE A 530 -1.61 -4.68 -16.39
N ALA A 531 -0.72 -4.03 -17.16
CA ALA A 531 -0.38 -2.63 -16.95
C ALA A 531 -1.58 -1.72 -17.26
N LEU A 532 -2.29 -1.98 -18.36
CA LEU A 532 -3.52 -1.28 -18.71
C LEU A 532 -4.61 -1.47 -17.66
N TYR A 533 -4.78 -2.70 -17.16
CA TYR A 533 -5.71 -3.00 -16.07
C TYR A 533 -5.43 -2.14 -14.84
N LEU A 534 -4.16 -2.00 -14.43
CA LEU A 534 -3.77 -1.13 -13.33
C LEU A 534 -3.96 0.36 -13.65
N MET A 535 -3.58 0.80 -14.86
CA MET A 535 -3.70 2.21 -15.27
C MET A 535 -5.15 2.69 -15.35
N GLN A 536 -6.11 1.79 -15.55
CA GLN A 536 -7.54 2.09 -15.54
C GLN A 536 -8.12 2.20 -14.12
N GLN A 537 -7.39 1.77 -13.08
CA GLN A 537 -7.86 1.89 -11.71
C GLN A 537 -7.66 3.30 -11.17
N TRP A 538 -8.76 4.03 -11.01
CA TRP A 538 -8.76 5.40 -10.46
C TRP A 538 -8.15 5.47 -9.04
N VAL A 539 -8.24 4.39 -8.26
CA VAL A 539 -7.65 4.29 -6.90
C VAL A 539 -6.13 4.44 -6.96
N ILE A 540 -5.47 3.85 -7.95
CA ILE A 540 -4.01 3.95 -8.13
C ILE A 540 -3.63 5.39 -8.46
N ALA A 541 -4.35 6.02 -9.38
CA ALA A 541 -4.14 7.43 -9.71
C ALA A 541 -4.36 8.35 -8.48
N ALA A 542 -5.40 8.09 -7.67
CA ALA A 542 -5.71 8.87 -6.47
C ALA A 542 -4.60 8.78 -5.43
N VAL A 543 -4.09 7.58 -5.19
CA VAL A 543 -2.97 7.33 -4.27
C VAL A 543 -1.69 8.02 -4.75
N LEU A 544 -1.37 7.92 -6.05
CA LEU A 544 -0.20 8.56 -6.65
C LEU A 544 -0.28 10.09 -6.57
N ALA A 545 -1.45 10.69 -6.79
CA ALA A 545 -1.67 12.11 -6.56
C ALA A 545 -1.48 12.49 -5.07
N GLY A 546 -1.94 11.63 -4.16
CA GLY A 546 -1.75 11.77 -2.72
C GLY A 546 -0.27 11.85 -2.29
N VAL A 547 0.64 11.20 -3.01
CA VAL A 547 2.09 11.20 -2.71
C VAL A 547 2.66 12.62 -2.67
N TRP A 548 2.22 13.51 -3.55
CA TRP A 548 2.66 14.91 -3.52
C TRP A 548 1.64 15.84 -2.86
N ALA A 549 0.33 15.57 -3.00
CA ALA A 549 -0.70 16.46 -2.48
C ALA A 549 -0.73 16.49 -0.95
N VAL A 550 -0.57 15.36 -0.26
CA VAL A 550 -0.68 15.26 1.21
C VAL A 550 0.45 16.01 1.94
N PRO A 551 1.74 15.86 1.57
CA PRO A 551 2.78 16.73 2.13
C PRO A 551 2.52 18.21 1.85
N LEU A 552 2.06 18.55 0.63
CA LEU A 552 1.83 19.94 0.21
C LEU A 552 0.57 20.59 0.82
N ALA A 553 -0.38 19.79 1.29
CA ALA A 553 -1.59 20.29 1.95
C ALA A 553 -1.30 21.04 3.26
N ALA A 554 -0.15 20.79 3.90
CA ALA A 554 0.29 21.52 5.10
C ALA A 554 0.27 23.04 4.90
N TRP A 555 0.57 23.54 3.69
CA TRP A 555 0.61 24.97 3.38
C TRP A 555 -0.77 25.58 3.06
N LEU A 556 -1.81 24.77 2.88
CA LEU A 556 -3.18 25.23 2.65
C LEU A 556 -3.96 25.48 3.94
N VAL A 557 -3.63 24.77 5.02
CA VAL A 557 -4.32 24.88 6.31
C VAL A 557 -4.30 26.34 6.80
N ARG A 558 -5.49 26.96 6.93
CA ARG A 558 -5.67 28.26 7.60
C ARG A 558 -5.68 28.02 9.10
N LEU A 559 -4.79 28.71 9.83
CA LEU A 559 -4.82 28.74 11.28
C LEU A 559 -5.83 29.82 11.70
N PRO A 560 -6.86 29.49 12.50
CA PRO A 560 -7.63 30.50 13.22
C PRO A 560 -6.65 31.36 14.05
N GLY A 561 -6.82 32.68 14.04
CA GLY A 561 -6.00 33.63 14.80
C GLY A 561 -6.27 33.57 16.32
N GLY A 562 -6.29 32.37 16.89
CA GLY A 562 -6.58 32.12 18.30
C GLY A 562 -5.30 32.01 19.13
N THR A 563 -5.25 32.78 20.21
CA THR A 563 -4.27 32.78 21.29
C THR A 563 -4.29 31.47 22.08
N HIS A 564 -3.79 30.37 21.50
CA HIS A 564 -3.47 29.16 22.26
C HIS A 564 -1.96 28.89 22.25
N GLN A 565 -1.25 29.57 23.14
CA GLN A 565 0.19 29.42 23.44
C GLN A 565 0.58 28.08 24.10
N ALA A 566 -0.34 27.12 24.24
CA ALA A 566 -0.09 25.93 25.08
C ALA A 566 0.83 24.87 24.44
N TRP A 567 0.88 24.75 23.12
CA TRP A 567 1.63 23.69 22.44
C TRP A 567 3.10 24.03 22.13
N PRO A 568 3.47 25.26 21.70
CA PRO A 568 4.88 25.61 21.48
C PRO A 568 5.71 25.45 22.75
N ALA A 569 5.12 25.75 23.92
CA ALA A 569 5.77 25.63 25.21
C ALA A 569 6.19 24.19 25.58
N ARG A 570 5.55 23.15 25.01
CA ARG A 570 5.80 21.73 25.35
C ARG A 570 6.84 21.02 24.48
N LEU A 571 7.10 21.50 23.27
CA LEU A 571 8.06 20.88 22.34
C LEU A 571 9.32 21.72 22.10
N ALA A 572 9.23 23.06 22.05
CA ALA A 572 10.38 23.97 22.08
C ALA A 572 9.90 25.43 22.14
N ARG A 573 10.46 26.23 23.06
CA ARG A 573 10.26 27.70 23.10
C ARG A 573 10.80 28.43 21.86
N ALA A 574 11.48 27.75 20.94
CA ALA A 574 11.96 28.33 19.70
C ALA A 574 10.93 28.12 18.58
N PRO A 575 10.52 29.17 17.85
CA PRO A 575 9.68 28.98 16.68
C PRO A 575 10.43 28.09 15.69
N LEU A 576 9.88 26.88 15.44
CA LEU A 576 10.20 26.09 14.26
C LEU A 576 9.78 26.93 13.06
N ALA A 577 10.69 27.79 12.61
CA ALA A 577 10.47 28.66 11.47
C ALA A 577 10.05 27.75 10.30
N LEU A 578 8.82 27.93 9.80
CA LEU A 578 8.41 27.34 8.54
C LEU A 578 9.49 27.72 7.53
N ALA A 579 10.25 26.74 7.03
CA ALA A 579 11.07 26.92 5.86
C ALA A 579 10.12 27.37 4.74
N ARG A 580 10.23 28.63 4.32
CA ARG A 580 9.30 29.28 3.39
C ARG A 580 9.48 28.68 1.98
N PRO A 581 8.49 27.97 1.39
CA PRO A 581 8.61 27.39 0.05
C PRO A 581 7.90 28.16 -1.10
N PRO A 582 7.45 29.44 -0.99
CA PRO A 582 6.67 30.06 -2.08
C PRO A 582 7.40 30.03 -3.43
N ALA A 583 8.72 30.24 -3.42
CA ALA A 583 9.53 30.25 -4.64
C ALA A 583 9.65 28.88 -5.31
N ALA A 584 9.73 27.79 -4.53
CA ALA A 584 9.88 26.44 -5.09
C ALA A 584 8.55 25.84 -5.55
N ILE A 585 7.44 26.19 -4.89
CA ILE A 585 6.10 25.86 -5.40
C ILE A 585 5.85 26.56 -6.73
N ARG A 586 6.13 27.87 -6.81
CA ARG A 586 5.98 28.64 -8.05
C ARG A 586 6.85 28.06 -9.17
N LEU A 587 8.10 27.69 -8.87
CA LEU A 587 8.99 27.02 -9.83
C LEU A 587 8.34 25.75 -10.37
N ALA A 588 7.87 24.85 -9.50
CA ALA A 588 7.28 23.59 -9.91
C ALA A 588 6.03 23.78 -10.80
N VAL A 589 5.16 24.75 -10.46
CA VAL A 589 3.99 25.09 -11.29
C VAL A 589 4.41 25.62 -12.66
N LEU A 590 5.35 26.58 -12.70
CA LEU A 590 5.81 27.16 -13.96
C LEU A 590 6.53 26.14 -14.85
N THR A 591 7.36 25.27 -14.27
CA THR A 591 8.03 24.19 -15.01
C THR A 591 7.02 23.18 -15.56
N GLY A 592 6.01 22.80 -14.78
CA GLY A 592 4.93 21.91 -15.24
C GLY A 592 4.14 22.52 -16.40
N LEU A 593 3.73 23.79 -16.28
CA LEU A 593 3.02 24.51 -17.35
C LEU A 593 3.89 24.70 -18.59
N GLY A 594 5.18 25.00 -18.43
CA GLY A 594 6.12 25.11 -19.53
C GLY A 594 6.30 23.80 -20.29
N ALA A 595 6.46 22.68 -19.58
CA ALA A 595 6.54 21.35 -20.18
C ALA A 595 5.23 20.97 -20.91
N ALA A 596 4.07 21.33 -20.35
CA ALA A 596 2.78 21.14 -21.02
C ALA A 596 2.68 21.97 -22.31
N ALA A 597 3.11 23.23 -22.30
CA ALA A 597 3.10 24.08 -23.49
C ALA A 597 4.01 23.52 -24.61
N VAL A 598 5.20 23.03 -24.24
CA VAL A 598 6.11 22.33 -25.17
C VAL A 598 5.45 21.09 -25.76
N TYR A 599 4.75 20.29 -24.95
CA TYR A 599 4.02 19.12 -25.43
C TYR A 599 2.93 19.51 -26.44
N VAL A 600 2.07 20.48 -26.10
CA VAL A 600 0.96 20.90 -26.98
C VAL A 600 1.50 21.43 -28.31
N ALA A 601 2.53 22.27 -28.28
CA ALA A 601 3.16 22.77 -29.50
C ALA A 601 3.74 21.64 -30.35
N GLY A 602 4.48 20.71 -29.71
CA GLY A 602 5.04 19.53 -30.39
C GLY A 602 3.97 18.62 -30.98
N LEU A 603 2.88 18.39 -30.25
CA LEU A 603 1.75 17.59 -30.71
C LEU A 603 1.12 18.20 -31.98
N LEU A 604 0.88 19.51 -32.00
CA LEU A 604 0.31 20.18 -33.17
C LEU A 604 1.26 20.13 -34.38
N VAL A 605 2.56 20.34 -34.17
CA VAL A 605 3.59 20.23 -35.23
C VAL A 605 3.63 18.81 -35.79
N VAL A 606 3.65 17.79 -34.93
CA VAL A 606 3.69 16.38 -35.37
C VAL A 606 2.40 15.99 -36.10
N ARG A 607 1.23 16.48 -35.66
CA ARG A 607 -0.04 16.25 -36.38
C ARG A 607 -0.04 16.92 -37.75
N PHE A 608 0.43 18.15 -37.84
CA PHE A 608 0.57 18.85 -39.12
C PHE A 608 1.54 18.12 -40.05
N ALA A 609 2.70 17.71 -39.56
CA ALA A 609 3.67 16.94 -40.34
C ALA A 609 3.08 15.60 -40.80
N ALA A 610 2.37 14.88 -39.93
CA ALA A 610 1.70 13.63 -40.28
C ALA A 610 0.59 13.83 -41.32
N HIS A 611 -0.15 14.94 -41.25
CA HIS A 611 -1.14 15.32 -42.25
C HIS A 611 -0.49 15.49 -43.64
N GLN A 612 0.66 16.16 -43.70
CA GLN A 612 1.38 16.42 -44.95
C GLN A 612 2.09 15.17 -45.50
N ALA A 613 2.65 14.34 -44.62
CA ALA A 613 3.48 13.20 -45.01
C ALA A 613 2.66 11.96 -45.43
N TYR A 614 1.44 11.79 -44.92
CA TYR A 614 0.65 10.58 -45.11
C TYR A 614 -0.72 10.86 -45.76
N SER A 615 -1.12 10.01 -46.70
CA SER A 615 -2.44 10.11 -47.34
C SER A 615 -3.58 9.88 -46.33
N PRO A 616 -4.80 10.40 -46.59
CA PRO A 616 -5.95 10.23 -45.70
C PRO A 616 -6.27 8.76 -45.41
N VAL A 617 -6.08 7.88 -46.40
CA VAL A 617 -6.28 6.43 -46.26
C VAL A 617 -5.31 5.86 -45.22
N HIS A 618 -4.01 6.18 -45.31
CA HIS A 618 -3.00 5.71 -44.36
C HIS A 618 -3.24 6.22 -42.94
N ARG A 619 -3.65 7.49 -42.80
CA ARG A 619 -3.97 8.07 -41.49
C ARG A 619 -5.23 7.47 -40.85
N SER A 620 -6.14 6.93 -41.67
CA SER A 620 -7.36 6.27 -41.20
C SER A 620 -7.12 4.85 -40.67
N LEU A 621 -6.00 4.20 -41.03
CA LEU A 621 -5.69 2.84 -40.62
C LEU A 621 -5.68 2.70 -39.08
N PRO A 622 -6.31 1.66 -38.52
CA PRO A 622 -6.31 1.41 -37.07
C PRO A 622 -4.89 1.32 -36.50
N GLY A 623 -3.98 0.70 -37.26
CA GLY A 623 -2.60 0.54 -36.84
C GLY A 623 -1.84 1.86 -36.72
N PHE A 624 -2.08 2.79 -37.65
CA PHE A 624 -1.51 4.15 -37.60
C PHE A 624 -2.02 4.92 -36.38
N ALA A 625 -3.35 4.90 -36.15
CA ALA A 625 -3.95 5.59 -35.01
C ALA A 625 -3.44 5.07 -33.66
N LEU A 626 -3.29 3.74 -33.53
CA LEU A 626 -2.76 3.11 -32.33
C LEU A 626 -1.30 3.50 -32.07
N LEU A 627 -0.46 3.42 -33.11
CA LEU A 627 0.95 3.81 -33.05
C LEU A 627 1.11 5.31 -32.71
N PHE A 628 0.32 6.16 -33.35
CA PHE A 628 0.32 7.60 -33.13
C PHE A 628 -0.14 7.94 -31.70
N ASN A 629 -1.12 7.23 -31.15
CA ASN A 629 -1.55 7.39 -29.76
C ASN A 629 -0.46 6.91 -28.77
N HIS A 630 0.18 5.78 -29.04
CA HIS A 630 1.27 5.27 -28.21
C HIS A 630 2.41 6.30 -28.05
N TRP A 631 2.90 6.85 -29.16
CA TRP A 631 3.98 7.84 -29.12
C TRP A 631 3.57 9.17 -28.48
N GLN A 632 2.31 9.58 -28.62
CA GLN A 632 1.79 10.74 -27.88
C GLN A 632 1.89 10.55 -26.37
N VAL A 633 1.50 9.36 -25.88
CA VAL A 633 1.57 9.03 -24.44
C VAL A 633 3.03 8.97 -23.98
N VAL A 634 3.91 8.30 -24.75
CA VAL A 634 5.35 8.23 -24.46
C VAL A 634 5.94 9.63 -24.31
N LEU A 635 5.63 10.55 -25.23
CA LEU A 635 6.18 11.90 -25.21
C LEU A 635 5.74 12.69 -23.96
N VAL A 636 4.47 12.59 -23.55
CA VAL A 636 4.02 13.22 -22.30
C VAL A 636 4.74 12.63 -21.09
N VAL A 637 4.85 11.30 -21.01
CA VAL A 637 5.53 10.60 -19.90
C VAL A 637 7.00 11.02 -19.79
N LEU A 638 7.70 11.17 -20.92
CA LEU A 638 9.07 11.68 -20.95
C LEU A 638 9.15 13.13 -20.46
N LEU A 639 8.24 14.00 -20.92
CA LEU A 639 8.20 15.40 -20.48
C LEU A 639 7.85 15.53 -18.98
N GLN A 640 7.02 14.65 -18.44
CA GLN A 640 6.77 14.56 -17.00
C GLN A 640 8.05 14.21 -16.23
N ALA A 641 8.82 13.25 -16.72
CA ALA A 641 10.11 12.86 -16.13
C ALA A 641 11.11 14.01 -16.16
N VAL A 642 11.22 14.72 -17.29
CA VAL A 642 12.11 15.89 -17.44
C VAL A 642 11.69 17.02 -16.51
N ALA A 643 10.40 17.38 -16.47
CA ALA A 643 9.88 18.43 -15.59
C ALA A 643 10.17 18.10 -14.12
N ALA A 644 9.94 16.85 -13.71
CA ALA A 644 10.21 16.40 -12.35
C ALA A 644 11.71 16.45 -12.00
N ALA A 645 12.58 16.00 -12.91
CA ALA A 645 14.03 16.04 -12.74
C ALA A 645 14.54 17.48 -12.61
N VAL A 646 14.13 18.39 -13.50
CA VAL A 646 14.54 19.80 -13.47
C VAL A 646 14.18 20.46 -12.13
N VAL A 647 12.94 20.30 -11.67
CA VAL A 647 12.51 20.83 -10.37
C VAL A 647 13.33 20.21 -9.24
N ALA A 648 13.56 18.90 -9.26
CA ALA A 648 14.34 18.21 -8.24
C ALA A 648 15.79 18.69 -8.17
N VAL A 649 16.46 18.89 -9.32
CA VAL A 649 17.82 19.45 -9.39
C VAL A 649 17.83 20.85 -8.78
N VAL A 650 16.98 21.76 -9.26
CA VAL A 650 17.01 23.16 -8.83
C VAL A 650 16.69 23.31 -7.35
N VAL A 651 15.70 22.57 -6.83
CA VAL A 651 15.33 22.59 -5.42
C VAL A 651 16.46 22.02 -4.54
N THR A 652 17.11 20.93 -4.98
CA THR A 652 18.22 20.31 -4.25
C THR A 652 19.45 21.21 -4.20
N LEU A 653 19.83 21.80 -5.34
CA LEU A 653 20.96 22.74 -5.42
C LEU A 653 20.74 23.99 -4.55
N ARG A 654 19.48 24.43 -4.40
CA ARG A 654 19.09 25.51 -3.48
C ARG A 654 18.98 25.08 -2.00
N ARG A 655 19.36 23.84 -1.66
CA ARG A 655 19.20 23.19 -0.34
C ARG A 655 17.80 23.34 0.25
N GLN A 656 16.79 23.39 -0.60
CA GLN A 656 15.40 23.40 -0.17
C GLN A 656 14.91 21.96 0.03
N ARG A 657 13.98 21.78 0.98
CA ARG A 657 13.36 20.49 1.23
C ARG A 657 12.31 20.19 0.16
N PHE A 658 11.88 18.93 0.07
CA PHE A 658 10.74 18.49 -0.78
C PHE A 658 11.01 18.48 -2.30
N ALA A 659 12.28 18.37 -2.74
CA ALA A 659 12.66 18.30 -4.15
C ALA A 659 11.84 17.28 -4.97
N VAL A 660 11.76 16.04 -4.50
CA VAL A 660 11.00 14.96 -5.18
C VAL A 660 9.50 15.25 -5.19
N VAL A 661 8.93 15.67 -4.05
CA VAL A 661 7.50 16.00 -3.92
C VAL A 661 7.08 17.12 -4.88
N LEU A 662 7.90 18.17 -4.99
CA LEU A 662 7.65 19.28 -5.91
C LEU A 662 7.84 18.87 -7.38
N GLY A 663 8.80 17.98 -7.67
CA GLY A 663 8.95 17.40 -9.00
C GLY A 663 7.73 16.58 -9.44
N LEU A 664 7.15 15.79 -8.54
CA LEU A 664 5.92 15.03 -8.79
C LEU A 664 4.71 15.95 -9.04
N MET A 665 4.63 17.08 -8.33
CA MET A 665 3.60 18.09 -8.60
C MET A 665 3.75 18.66 -10.02
N ALA A 666 4.97 19.03 -10.43
CA ALA A 666 5.24 19.51 -11.78
C ALA A 666 4.86 18.47 -12.85
N ALA A 667 5.25 17.20 -12.66
CA ALA A 667 4.86 16.09 -13.53
C ALA A 667 3.33 15.88 -13.59
N SER A 668 2.63 16.04 -12.48
CA SER A 668 1.16 15.90 -12.46
C SER A 668 0.48 17.00 -13.28
N ILE A 669 0.99 18.23 -13.22
CA ILE A 669 0.51 19.36 -14.04
C ILE A 669 0.77 19.07 -15.52
N THR A 670 2.00 18.66 -15.88
CA THR A 670 2.35 18.30 -17.27
C THR A 670 1.46 17.18 -17.80
N GLY A 671 1.24 16.15 -16.99
CA GLY A 671 0.43 14.99 -17.36
C GLY A 671 -1.05 15.33 -17.56
N ALA A 672 -1.66 16.07 -16.63
CA ALA A 672 -3.06 16.46 -16.75
C ALA A 672 -3.31 17.32 -18.00
N ALA A 673 -2.44 18.28 -18.27
CA ALA A 673 -2.53 19.12 -19.47
C ALA A 673 -2.28 18.31 -20.76
N GLY A 674 -1.29 17.41 -20.75
CA GLY A 674 -0.97 16.55 -21.89
C GLY A 674 -2.12 15.59 -22.23
N ALA A 675 -2.71 14.94 -21.22
CA ALA A 675 -3.85 14.05 -21.39
C ALA A 675 -5.08 14.78 -21.93
N LEU A 676 -5.32 16.04 -21.53
CA LEU A 676 -6.40 16.87 -22.09
C LEU A 676 -6.10 17.32 -23.54
N ALA A 677 -4.84 17.55 -23.86
CA ALA A 677 -4.43 18.02 -25.19
C ALA A 677 -4.63 16.95 -26.29
N MET A 678 -4.47 15.66 -25.98
CA MET A 678 -4.63 14.56 -26.95
C MET A 678 -6.04 14.54 -27.61
N PRO A 679 -7.16 14.45 -26.86
CA PRO A 679 -8.50 14.49 -27.46
C PRO A 679 -8.82 15.88 -28.05
N SER A 680 -8.35 16.96 -27.42
CA SER A 680 -8.55 18.33 -27.91
C SER A 680 -7.92 18.55 -29.29
N ALA A 681 -6.74 17.96 -29.54
CA ALA A 681 -6.09 18.00 -30.85
C ALA A 681 -6.82 17.16 -31.91
N GLY A 682 -7.58 16.13 -31.49
CA GLY A 682 -8.51 15.41 -32.35
C GLY A 682 -9.64 16.30 -32.82
N VAL A 683 -10.33 16.97 -31.88
CA VAL A 683 -11.42 17.92 -32.19
C VAL A 683 -10.93 19.08 -33.05
N LEU A 684 -9.74 19.62 -32.75
CA LEU A 684 -9.12 20.67 -33.55
C LEU A 684 -8.89 20.22 -35.00
N GLY A 685 -8.50 18.95 -35.21
CA GLY A 685 -8.35 18.37 -36.55
C GLY A 685 -9.67 18.23 -37.32
N GLY A 686 -10.80 18.09 -36.63
CA GLY A 686 -12.13 18.15 -37.26
C GLY A 686 -12.57 19.56 -37.66
N CYS A 687 -12.03 20.59 -36.99
CA CYS A 687 -12.28 21.99 -37.32
C CYS A 687 -11.31 22.57 -38.36
N LEU A 688 -10.05 22.11 -38.32
CA LEU A 688 -8.95 22.59 -39.16
C LEU A 688 -8.31 21.38 -39.83
N ASP A 689 -8.56 21.23 -41.13
CA ASP A 689 -8.10 20.08 -41.91
C ASP A 689 -6.57 19.87 -41.83
N ALA A 690 -5.80 20.97 -41.76
CA ALA A 690 -4.34 20.93 -41.60
C ALA A 690 -3.83 20.11 -40.40
N PHE A 691 -4.66 19.84 -39.39
CA PHE A 691 -4.33 19.02 -38.21
C PHE A 691 -5.13 17.71 -38.13
N SER A 692 -5.92 17.41 -39.15
CA SER A 692 -6.78 16.22 -39.25
C SER A 692 -5.95 14.94 -39.37
N LEU A 693 -6.26 13.94 -38.54
CA LEU A 693 -5.76 12.57 -38.77
C LEU A 693 -6.86 11.67 -39.33
N ARG A 694 -8.11 11.96 -38.95
CA ARG A 694 -9.31 11.34 -39.52
C ARG A 694 -10.32 12.45 -39.77
N PRO A 695 -11.00 12.46 -40.93
CA PRO A 695 -12.11 13.38 -41.15
C PRO A 695 -13.17 13.16 -40.08
N GLY A 696 -13.61 14.23 -39.44
CA GLY A 696 -14.60 14.19 -38.36
C GLY A 696 -15.27 15.55 -38.18
N PRO A 697 -16.43 15.61 -37.50
CA PRO A 697 -17.12 16.88 -37.27
C PRO A 697 -16.30 17.80 -36.35
N CYS A 698 -16.41 19.11 -36.55
CA CYS A 698 -15.91 20.11 -35.62
C CYS A 698 -16.82 20.19 -34.37
N ALA A 699 -16.86 19.11 -33.59
CA ALA A 699 -17.65 18.98 -32.38
C ALA A 699 -16.92 18.08 -31.37
N TRP A 700 -17.22 18.24 -30.09
CA TRP A 700 -16.70 17.35 -29.06
C TRP A 700 -17.47 16.03 -29.07
N ASP A 701 -17.06 15.08 -29.93
CA ASP A 701 -17.64 13.74 -30.07
C ASP A 701 -16.81 12.64 -29.38
N VAL A 702 -15.82 13.04 -28.57
CA VAL A 702 -14.85 12.13 -27.95
C VAL A 702 -15.53 11.29 -26.87
N SER A 703 -15.50 9.96 -27.05
CA SER A 703 -15.99 9.01 -26.04
C SER A 703 -15.22 9.11 -24.73
N LEU A 704 -15.89 8.81 -23.60
CA LEU A 704 -15.27 8.82 -22.28
C LEU A 704 -14.08 7.85 -22.20
N SER A 705 -14.17 6.68 -22.85
CA SER A 705 -13.11 5.68 -22.90
C SER A 705 -11.85 6.20 -23.62
N ALA A 706 -12.03 6.98 -24.69
CA ALA A 706 -10.93 7.61 -25.42
C ALA A 706 -10.16 8.66 -24.59
N VAL A 707 -10.79 9.25 -23.57
CA VAL A 707 -10.14 10.15 -22.60
C VAL A 707 -9.55 9.38 -21.42
N ARG A 708 -10.29 8.40 -20.89
CA ARG A 708 -9.95 7.68 -19.66
C ARG A 708 -8.65 6.88 -19.80
N LEU A 709 -8.47 6.19 -20.92
CA LEU A 709 -7.29 5.35 -21.17
C LEU A 709 -5.97 6.15 -21.17
N PRO A 710 -5.79 7.19 -22.02
CA PRO A 710 -4.56 7.97 -22.01
C PRO A 710 -4.38 8.75 -20.70
N LEU A 711 -5.47 9.22 -20.08
CA LEU A 711 -5.40 9.85 -18.76
C LEU A 711 -4.86 8.88 -17.69
N GLY A 712 -5.31 7.62 -17.69
CA GLY A 712 -4.80 6.57 -16.81
C GLY A 712 -3.32 6.26 -17.06
N GLN A 713 -2.92 6.11 -18.33
CA GLN A 713 -1.53 5.86 -18.71
C GLN A 713 -0.61 7.01 -18.27
N VAL A 714 -0.97 8.25 -18.57
CA VAL A 714 -0.18 9.46 -18.25
C VAL A 714 -0.13 9.72 -16.73
N THR A 715 -1.21 9.47 -16.01
CA THR A 715 -1.22 9.68 -14.55
C THR A 715 -0.41 8.60 -13.83
N VAL A 716 -0.57 7.33 -14.18
CA VAL A 716 0.12 6.23 -13.49
C VAL A 716 1.56 6.08 -13.99
N ALA A 717 1.78 5.81 -15.27
CA ALA A 717 3.12 5.61 -15.82
C ALA A 717 3.97 6.89 -15.68
N GLY A 718 3.38 8.05 -15.99
CA GLY A 718 4.03 9.34 -15.86
C GLY A 718 4.50 9.65 -14.44
N THR A 719 3.68 9.37 -13.43
CA THR A 719 4.07 9.59 -12.03
C THR A 719 5.17 8.64 -11.58
N LEU A 720 5.13 7.36 -11.99
CA LEU A 720 6.18 6.39 -11.66
C LEU A 720 7.52 6.77 -12.30
N THR A 721 7.53 7.16 -13.57
CA THR A 721 8.73 7.62 -14.27
C THR A 721 9.23 8.94 -13.67
N ALA A 722 8.34 9.87 -13.33
CA ALA A 722 8.70 11.12 -12.66
C ALA A 722 9.29 10.88 -11.26
N LEU A 723 8.80 9.91 -10.51
CA LEU A 723 9.35 9.53 -9.20
C LEU A 723 10.79 9.04 -9.33
N ALA A 724 11.05 8.15 -10.29
CA ALA A 724 12.40 7.66 -10.58
C ALA A 724 13.32 8.82 -11.02
N ALA A 725 12.90 9.62 -11.99
CA ALA A 725 13.68 10.74 -12.53
C ALA A 725 14.00 11.79 -11.46
N ALA A 726 13.01 12.22 -10.67
CA ALA A 726 13.22 13.20 -9.60
C ALA A 726 14.13 12.66 -8.49
N SER A 727 14.00 11.37 -8.15
CA SER A 727 14.84 10.74 -7.11
C SER A 727 16.30 10.63 -7.54
N LEU A 728 16.55 10.17 -8.78
CA LEU A 728 17.89 10.08 -9.36
C LEU A 728 18.52 11.47 -9.51
N ALA A 729 17.76 12.44 -10.01
CA ALA A 729 18.21 13.82 -10.18
C ALA A 729 18.55 14.49 -8.84
N ALA A 730 17.72 14.31 -7.81
CA ALA A 730 18.00 14.80 -6.47
C ALA A 730 19.27 14.15 -5.90
N ALA A 731 19.40 12.81 -6.01
CA ALA A 731 20.57 12.08 -5.53
C ALA A 731 21.87 12.57 -6.18
N ALA A 732 21.90 12.66 -7.51
CA ALA A 732 23.05 13.16 -8.27
C ALA A 732 23.43 14.60 -7.86
N SER A 733 22.43 15.47 -7.65
CA SER A 733 22.64 16.89 -7.32
C SER A 733 23.19 17.11 -5.90
N THR A 734 22.98 16.18 -4.97
CA THR A 734 23.51 16.32 -3.60
C THR A 734 25.04 16.39 -3.55
N ALA A 735 25.73 15.70 -4.48
CA ALA A 735 27.20 15.70 -4.57
C ALA A 735 27.79 17.07 -4.97
N PHE A 736 27.02 17.90 -5.69
CA PHE A 736 27.48 19.18 -6.26
C PHE A 736 27.11 20.42 -5.42
N SER A 737 26.49 20.22 -4.26
CA SER A 737 25.88 21.29 -3.46
C SER A 737 26.91 22.07 -2.60
N ARG A 738 27.49 23.17 -3.12
CA ARG A 738 28.35 24.09 -2.34
C ARG A 738 27.55 24.96 -1.34
N PRO A 739 28.13 25.35 -0.18
CA PRO A 739 27.44 26.19 0.80
C PRO A 739 27.23 27.61 0.26
N SER A 740 26.02 28.16 0.41
CA SER A 740 25.72 29.57 0.15
C SER A 740 24.68 30.11 1.15
N PRO A 741 24.76 31.38 1.55
CA PRO A 741 23.85 31.99 2.53
C PRO A 741 22.44 32.21 1.95
N ILE A 742 21.42 31.98 2.78
CA ILE A 742 20.00 31.96 2.40
C ILE A 742 19.43 33.39 2.42
N GLY A 743 18.92 33.87 1.28
CA GLY A 743 18.16 35.13 1.17
C GLY A 743 16.69 34.99 1.61
N ALA A 744 16.20 35.96 2.37
CA ALA A 744 14.83 35.97 2.90
C ALA A 744 13.83 36.56 1.89
N GLY A 745 12.94 35.72 1.34
CA GLY A 745 11.80 36.15 0.52
C GLY A 745 10.50 36.31 1.33
N SER A 746 9.62 37.22 0.88
CA SER A 746 8.30 37.50 1.47
C SER A 746 7.24 36.43 1.11
N ALA A 747 6.23 36.26 1.97
CA ALA A 747 5.35 35.08 2.02
C ALA A 747 3.96 35.25 1.36
N GLY A 748 3.72 36.32 0.60
CA GLY A 748 2.43 36.55 -0.07
C GLY A 748 2.38 35.89 -1.46
N GLY A 749 1.79 34.69 -1.58
CA GLY A 749 1.48 34.11 -2.90
C GLY A 749 1.35 32.58 -2.97
N ALA A 750 1.94 31.82 -2.04
CA ALA A 750 2.04 30.35 -2.14
C ALA A 750 0.68 29.61 -2.25
N ARG A 751 -0.39 30.15 -1.65
CA ARG A 751 -1.70 29.48 -1.61
C ARG A 751 -2.37 29.42 -2.97
N SER A 752 -2.40 30.53 -3.71
CA SER A 752 -3.03 30.57 -5.05
C SER A 752 -2.33 29.61 -6.02
N PHE A 753 -1.02 29.44 -5.91
CA PHE A 753 -0.25 28.50 -6.72
C PHE A 753 -0.42 27.02 -6.32
N LEU A 754 -0.96 26.71 -5.14
CA LEU A 754 -1.23 25.32 -4.70
C LEU A 754 -2.67 24.86 -5.00
N ILE A 755 -3.64 25.77 -4.94
CA ILE A 755 -5.06 25.43 -5.14
C ILE A 755 -5.31 24.91 -6.56
N VAL A 756 -4.71 25.55 -7.57
CA VAL A 756 -4.94 25.20 -8.97
C VAL A 756 -4.44 23.77 -9.30
N PRO A 757 -3.19 23.38 -8.98
CA PRO A 757 -2.73 22.00 -9.20
C PRO A 757 -3.56 20.95 -8.47
N MET A 758 -3.99 21.22 -7.23
CA MET A 758 -4.83 20.28 -6.47
C MET A 758 -6.23 20.13 -7.10
N ALA A 759 -6.82 21.23 -7.58
CA ALA A 759 -8.10 21.20 -8.27
C ALA A 759 -8.00 20.43 -9.59
N VAL A 760 -6.92 20.63 -10.36
CA VAL A 760 -6.68 19.90 -11.62
C VAL A 760 -6.52 18.40 -11.36
N ALA A 761 -5.75 18.02 -10.34
CA ALA A 761 -5.61 16.61 -9.94
C ALA A 761 -6.96 16.02 -9.51
N ALA A 762 -7.75 16.74 -8.71
CA ALA A 762 -9.08 16.28 -8.29
C ALA A 762 -10.04 16.11 -9.49
N ALA A 763 -10.00 17.02 -10.47
CA ALA A 763 -10.81 16.91 -11.69
C ALA A 763 -10.41 15.69 -12.54
N ALA A 764 -9.11 15.43 -12.72
CA ALA A 764 -8.62 14.24 -13.42
C ALA A 764 -9.08 12.95 -12.73
N LEU A 765 -9.03 12.91 -11.39
CA LEU A 765 -9.52 11.77 -10.61
C LEU A 765 -11.03 11.58 -10.74
N ALA A 766 -11.81 12.67 -10.77
CA ALA A 766 -13.25 12.60 -10.98
C ALA A 766 -13.59 11.97 -12.33
N VAL A 767 -12.87 12.32 -13.39
CA VAL A 767 -13.04 11.71 -14.73
C VAL A 767 -12.71 10.22 -14.71
N LEU A 768 -11.61 9.81 -14.05
CA LEU A 768 -11.22 8.40 -13.94
C LEU A 768 -12.22 7.56 -13.13
N ALA A 769 -12.93 8.18 -12.18
CA ALA A 769 -13.89 7.53 -11.30
C ALA A 769 -15.30 7.36 -11.91
N LEU A 770 -15.59 7.97 -13.06
CA LEU A 770 -16.90 7.85 -13.72
C LEU A 770 -17.14 6.39 -14.18
N PRO A 771 -18.32 5.80 -13.89
CA PRO A 771 -18.66 4.46 -14.37
C PRO A 771 -18.91 4.46 -15.87
N GLU A 772 -18.44 3.42 -16.57
CA GLU A 772 -18.58 3.29 -18.03
C GLU A 772 -20.03 3.13 -18.51
N GLY A 773 -20.97 2.83 -17.60
CA GLY A 773 -22.39 2.57 -17.91
C GLY A 773 -23.26 3.79 -18.23
N ALA A 774 -22.71 5.01 -18.34
CA ALA A 774 -23.48 6.21 -18.68
C ALA A 774 -23.51 6.53 -20.19
N SER A 775 -22.71 5.83 -21.00
CA SER A 775 -22.77 5.85 -22.46
C SER A 775 -23.16 4.44 -22.92
N GLY A 776 -24.03 4.33 -23.93
CA GLY A 776 -24.57 3.08 -24.48
C GLY A 776 -23.52 2.01 -24.80
N PRO A 777 -23.96 0.79 -25.19
CA PRO A 777 -23.14 -0.42 -25.18
C PRO A 777 -21.73 -0.11 -25.67
N ALA A 778 -20.76 -0.36 -24.78
CA ALA A 778 -19.37 -0.36 -25.14
C ALA A 778 -19.26 -1.14 -26.44
N ASN A 779 -18.86 -0.48 -27.52
CA ASN A 779 -18.28 -1.22 -28.61
C ASN A 779 -17.19 -2.04 -27.93
N PRO A 780 -17.29 -3.39 -27.92
CA PRO A 780 -16.18 -4.18 -27.43
C PRO A 780 -14.94 -3.66 -28.14
N LEU A 781 -13.80 -3.66 -27.44
CA LEU A 781 -12.50 -3.60 -28.12
C LEU A 781 -12.68 -4.32 -29.45
N PRO A 782 -12.53 -3.63 -30.61
CA PRO A 782 -12.93 -4.20 -31.89
C PRO A 782 -12.32 -5.57 -31.90
N SER A 783 -13.19 -6.59 -31.97
CA SER A 783 -12.77 -7.97 -31.99
C SER A 783 -11.59 -8.02 -32.96
N TYR A 784 -10.39 -8.31 -32.46
CA TYR A 784 -9.19 -8.49 -33.27
C TYR A 784 -9.29 -9.79 -34.10
N ALA A 785 -10.50 -10.21 -34.44
CA ALA A 785 -10.76 -11.05 -35.59
C ALA A 785 -10.79 -10.09 -36.79
N PRO A 786 -9.80 -10.11 -37.68
CA PRO A 786 -9.81 -9.31 -38.88
C PRO A 786 -10.88 -9.88 -39.81
N ALA A 787 -12.14 -9.57 -39.56
CA ALA A 787 -13.12 -9.51 -40.61
C ALA A 787 -13.05 -8.10 -41.22
N LEU A 788 -11.86 -7.68 -41.68
CA LEU A 788 -11.82 -6.71 -42.77
C LEU A 788 -12.51 -7.45 -43.92
N ARG A 789 -13.73 -7.02 -44.27
CA ARG A 789 -14.37 -7.51 -45.49
C ARG A 789 -13.39 -7.22 -46.62
N LEU A 790 -12.92 -8.27 -47.28
CA LEU A 790 -12.12 -8.16 -48.49
C LEU A 790 -12.91 -7.29 -49.47
N ASP A 791 -12.28 -6.23 -49.98
CA ASP A 791 -12.85 -5.46 -51.07
C ASP A 791 -12.88 -6.32 -52.36
N PRO A 792 -13.66 -5.95 -53.39
CA PRO A 792 -13.80 -6.75 -54.60
C PRO A 792 -12.47 -7.08 -55.28
N ALA A 793 -11.47 -6.19 -55.21
CA ALA A 793 -10.15 -6.43 -55.79
C ALA A 793 -9.30 -7.35 -54.90
N ALA A 794 -9.46 -7.28 -53.57
CA ALA A 794 -8.89 -8.26 -52.64
C ALA A 794 -9.47 -9.67 -52.83
N LEU A 795 -10.78 -9.78 -53.08
CA LEU A 795 -11.44 -11.04 -53.44
C LEU A 795 -10.94 -11.58 -54.80
N GLU A 796 -10.78 -10.71 -55.79
CA GLU A 796 -10.17 -11.05 -57.09
C GLU A 796 -8.74 -11.58 -56.91
N ALA A 797 -7.93 -10.91 -56.09
CA ALA A 797 -6.57 -11.36 -55.75
C ALA A 797 -6.57 -12.72 -55.04
N CYS A 798 -7.53 -12.97 -54.14
CA CYS A 798 -7.70 -14.27 -53.49
C CYS A 798 -8.09 -15.39 -54.46
N ASP A 799 -9.00 -15.14 -55.41
CA ASP A 799 -9.38 -16.11 -56.45
C ASP A 799 -8.17 -16.43 -57.37
N LEU A 800 -7.43 -15.41 -57.77
CA LEU A 800 -6.21 -15.57 -58.58
C LEU A 800 -5.12 -16.34 -57.83
N LEU A 801 -4.98 -16.11 -56.52
CA LEU A 801 -4.05 -16.84 -55.67
C LEU A 801 -4.42 -18.32 -55.58
N HIS A 802 -5.72 -18.62 -55.44
CA HIS A 802 -6.22 -19.99 -55.43
C HIS A 802 -5.94 -20.69 -56.78
N ARG A 803 -6.20 -20.01 -57.90
CA ARG A 803 -5.89 -20.51 -59.25
C ARG A 803 -4.39 -20.76 -59.43
N LEU A 804 -3.54 -19.85 -58.97
CA LEU A 804 -2.07 -19.99 -59.04
C LEU A 804 -1.57 -21.20 -58.23
N ARG A 805 -2.21 -21.49 -57.09
CA ARG A 805 -1.92 -22.67 -56.27
C ARG A 805 -2.37 -23.97 -56.95
N THR A 806 -3.55 -23.98 -57.57
CA THR A 806 -4.02 -25.16 -58.32
C THR A 806 -3.16 -25.45 -59.55
N ALA A 807 -2.61 -24.41 -60.19
CA ALA A 807 -1.71 -24.55 -61.34
C ALA A 807 -0.33 -25.10 -60.94
N THR A 808 0.19 -24.75 -59.76
CA THR A 808 1.51 -25.19 -59.26
C THR A 808 1.51 -26.61 -58.69
N THR A 809 0.35 -27.21 -58.42
CA THR A 809 0.24 -28.61 -57.97
C THR A 809 0.37 -29.66 -59.09
N THR A 810 0.44 -29.25 -60.36
CA THR A 810 0.66 -30.13 -61.52
C THR A 810 2.16 -30.19 -61.86
N PRO A 811 2.83 -31.37 -61.76
CA PRO A 811 4.27 -31.45 -62.02
C PRO A 811 4.60 -31.16 -63.48
N GLY A 812 5.43 -30.15 -63.75
CA GLY A 812 6.00 -29.87 -65.07
C GLY A 812 5.46 -28.63 -65.81
N GLN A 813 4.57 -27.82 -65.21
CA GLN A 813 4.17 -26.52 -65.78
C GLN A 813 5.00 -25.37 -65.20
N GLU A 814 5.55 -24.52 -66.07
CA GLU A 814 6.10 -23.21 -65.69
C GLU A 814 5.01 -22.39 -64.96
N LEU A 815 5.40 -21.65 -63.91
CA LEU A 815 4.49 -20.74 -63.21
C LEU A 815 3.78 -19.86 -64.26
N PRO A 816 2.44 -19.82 -64.32
CA PRO A 816 1.75 -18.98 -65.29
C PRO A 816 2.03 -17.51 -64.94
N SER A 817 3.05 -16.93 -65.58
CA SER A 817 3.48 -15.54 -65.38
C SER A 817 2.31 -14.57 -65.55
N THR A 818 1.35 -14.92 -66.40
CA THR A 818 0.09 -14.21 -66.60
C THR A 818 -0.80 -14.16 -65.35
N ILE A 819 -0.96 -15.26 -64.62
CA ILE A 819 -1.80 -15.30 -63.41
C ILE A 819 -1.11 -14.52 -62.28
N LEU A 820 0.22 -14.61 -62.20
CA LEU A 820 1.00 -13.86 -61.23
C LEU A 820 0.93 -12.35 -61.46
N LEU A 821 1.01 -11.92 -62.73
CA LEU A 821 0.83 -10.51 -63.09
C LEU A 821 -0.59 -10.02 -62.82
N GLN A 822 -1.61 -10.83 -63.10
CA GLN A 822 -3.00 -10.52 -62.76
C GLN A 822 -3.22 -10.42 -61.26
N LEU A 823 -2.59 -11.30 -60.47
CA LEU A 823 -2.64 -11.26 -59.01
C LEU A 823 -2.03 -9.97 -58.47
N LEU A 824 -0.87 -9.57 -59.00
CA LEU A 824 -0.21 -8.32 -58.63
C LEU A 824 -1.03 -7.08 -59.00
N ASP A 825 -1.70 -7.11 -60.16
CA ASP A 825 -2.56 -6.03 -60.64
C ASP A 825 -3.86 -5.93 -59.82
N ALA A 826 -4.50 -7.07 -59.49
CA ALA A 826 -5.65 -7.11 -58.59
C ALA A 826 -5.28 -6.67 -57.15
N ALA A 827 -4.10 -7.05 -56.67
CA ALA A 827 -3.62 -6.65 -55.36
C ALA A 827 -3.22 -5.16 -55.28
N ASP A 828 -2.75 -4.56 -56.39
CA ASP A 828 -2.50 -3.11 -56.49
C ASP A 828 -3.80 -2.30 -56.48
N ARG A 829 -4.88 -2.86 -57.04
CA ARG A 829 -6.23 -2.24 -56.99
C ARG A 829 -6.92 -2.40 -55.64
N SER A 830 -6.43 -3.32 -54.81
CA SER A 830 -6.98 -3.60 -53.48
C SER A 830 -6.70 -2.47 -52.51
N ASN A 831 -7.72 -2.07 -51.75
CA ASN A 831 -7.56 -1.19 -50.60
C ASN A 831 -7.24 -1.98 -49.32
N HIS A 832 -7.14 -3.31 -49.41
CA HIS A 832 -6.82 -4.18 -48.29
C HIS A 832 -5.31 -4.13 -48.00
N PRO A 833 -4.88 -3.54 -46.87
CA PRO A 833 -3.48 -3.15 -46.65
C PRO A 833 -2.52 -4.33 -46.64
N VAL A 834 -2.97 -5.49 -46.17
CA VAL A 834 -2.15 -6.70 -46.15
C VAL A 834 -1.98 -7.30 -47.54
N VAL A 835 -2.98 -7.15 -48.42
CA VAL A 835 -2.91 -7.66 -49.80
C VAL A 835 -1.94 -6.80 -50.62
N THR A 836 -2.00 -5.48 -50.43
CA THR A 836 -1.10 -4.53 -51.11
C THR A 836 0.35 -4.66 -50.66
N ASP A 837 0.60 -4.84 -49.34
CA ASP A 837 1.96 -4.98 -48.79
C ASP A 837 2.62 -6.29 -49.22
N GLU A 838 1.88 -7.39 -49.22
CA GLU A 838 2.39 -8.68 -49.69
C GLU A 838 2.60 -8.68 -51.22
N ALA A 839 1.81 -7.92 -52.00
CA ALA A 839 2.04 -7.74 -53.43
C ALA A 839 3.31 -6.95 -53.76
N LEU A 840 3.64 -5.93 -52.95
CA LEU A 840 4.92 -5.23 -53.02
C LEU A 840 6.10 -6.17 -52.72
N GLY A 841 5.96 -7.01 -51.68
CA GLY A 841 6.94 -8.05 -51.34
C GLY A 841 7.13 -9.08 -52.46
N LEU A 842 6.03 -9.52 -53.08
CA LEU A 842 6.05 -10.40 -54.26
C LEU A 842 6.78 -9.78 -55.44
N ARG A 843 6.57 -8.49 -55.73
CA ARG A 843 7.31 -7.78 -56.80
C ARG A 843 8.80 -7.70 -56.53
N ALA A 844 9.18 -7.38 -55.29
CA ALA A 844 10.59 -7.33 -54.90
C ALA A 844 11.24 -8.72 -55.03
N ALA A 845 10.59 -9.77 -54.52
CA ALA A 845 11.08 -11.13 -54.63
C ALA A 845 11.22 -11.60 -56.09
N LEU A 846 10.30 -11.22 -56.97
CA LEU A 846 10.37 -11.51 -58.41
C LEU A 846 11.49 -10.74 -59.11
N ALA A 847 11.70 -9.47 -58.75
CA ALA A 847 12.78 -8.65 -59.31
C ALA A 847 14.16 -9.17 -58.89
N ASP A 848 14.28 -9.68 -57.66
CA ASP A 848 15.52 -10.20 -57.08
C ASP A 848 15.76 -11.69 -57.40
N GLY A 849 14.77 -12.39 -57.96
CA GLY A 849 14.84 -13.83 -58.24
C GLY A 849 14.87 -14.70 -56.97
N ASP A 850 14.43 -14.19 -55.82
CA ASP A 850 14.45 -14.89 -54.53
C ASP A 850 13.19 -15.77 -54.37
N ALA A 851 13.34 -17.05 -54.73
CA ALA A 851 12.28 -18.05 -54.65
C ALA A 851 11.77 -18.29 -53.21
N ASP A 852 12.63 -18.15 -52.20
CA ASP A 852 12.26 -18.34 -50.80
C ASP A 852 11.43 -17.15 -50.28
N ALA A 853 11.80 -15.92 -50.67
CA ALA A 853 10.98 -14.74 -50.40
C ALA A 853 9.61 -14.83 -51.09
N LEU A 854 9.59 -15.27 -52.35
CA LEU A 854 8.36 -15.47 -53.12
C LEU A 854 7.41 -16.45 -52.40
N GLY A 855 7.93 -17.60 -51.96
CA GLY A 855 7.15 -18.60 -51.22
C GLY A 855 6.62 -18.10 -49.88
N ARG A 856 7.39 -17.28 -49.16
CA ARG A 856 6.95 -16.65 -47.90
C ARG A 856 5.78 -15.69 -48.11
N HIS A 857 5.86 -14.81 -49.13
CA HIS A 857 4.80 -13.84 -49.41
C HIS A 857 3.51 -14.50 -49.93
N LEU A 858 3.63 -15.52 -50.78
CA LEU A 858 2.48 -16.33 -51.22
C LEU A 858 1.79 -17.05 -50.05
N SER A 859 2.57 -17.64 -49.14
CA SER A 859 2.05 -18.33 -47.96
C SER A 859 1.27 -17.39 -47.04
N ARG A 860 1.76 -16.17 -46.84
CA ARG A 860 1.05 -15.13 -46.05
C ARG A 860 -0.24 -14.68 -46.71
N LEU A 861 -0.23 -14.44 -48.02
CA LEU A 861 -1.45 -14.15 -48.77
C LEU A 861 -2.48 -15.28 -48.65
N THR A 862 -2.06 -16.55 -48.65
CA THR A 862 -3.00 -17.67 -48.48
C THR A 862 -3.66 -17.72 -47.09
N THR A 863 -3.03 -17.18 -46.05
CA THR A 863 -3.66 -17.12 -44.72
C THR A 863 -4.77 -16.08 -44.64
N LEU A 864 -4.81 -15.11 -45.56
CA LEU A 864 -5.83 -14.06 -45.65
C LEU A 864 -7.03 -14.47 -46.51
N CYS A 865 -6.85 -15.47 -47.38
CA CYS A 865 -7.86 -15.94 -48.32
C CYS A 865 -8.39 -17.31 -47.87
N PRO A 866 -9.42 -17.38 -47.00
CA PRO A 866 -10.09 -18.64 -46.71
C PRO A 866 -10.74 -19.22 -47.99
N PRO A 867 -10.89 -20.56 -48.08
CA PRO A 867 -11.42 -21.24 -49.26
C PRO A 867 -12.87 -20.89 -49.59
#